data_AF-A0A319DP08-F1
#
_entry.id   AF-A0A319DP08-F1
#
_cell.length_a   1.000
_cell.length_b   1.000
_cell.length_c   1.000
_cell.angle_alpha   90.00
_cell.angle_beta   90.00
_cell.angle_gamma   90.00
#
_symmetry.space_group_name_H-M   'P 1'
#
loop_
_entity.id
_entity.type
_entity.pdbx_description
1 polymer ?
#
loop_
_entity_poly.entity_id
_entity_poly.type
_entity_poly.pdbx_seq_one_letter_code
_entity_poly.pdbx_strand_id
1 'polypeptide(L)'
;MTTLDCRSSQSSYGEPTRLATASYGAPQPPPTKVLMDGYRDAFDPQLAEKPRYNPLNAAHPESSSLLDTRDPVTMYLLTETAMTDSTHYEILSLEEVEGLKKEHKFLSSRLNAAKGNLALEMKLRDAALSLSRLYTSKSSRTSEEYDLNGSPNSRRSRRSIFGRNDSTLDKTDEELALSTRKCEELAHEIWNLERRVQKVNSRLLEHTAGVLQMTHKGLKKNLQGNIPHTPESLSSHNTRASIDDFDDRSFYKPSEHLESAGHARERLALNGMGLEAIQDTERKLEYLSGRMRDMILQSNPESDFAPIPQPSHDEGPVNPTATVEAHIAYIENGMYRLSSNPSGNASQSRAVDYETEQQLDETSTRLYNIVQNPGLPHAQSLPPPESTGGDVTEQIAYITAGLSGLEGRIDKLLEQKSILTTQIQQQRELNSKSDAERDAHIAELVEQLTSVRKELEISDSEGQQSREELNSVMEQLEVVCQELAGHQEEHRMEDTSGALTSEKEARAHAESELERLQSVMEGLQREKDAQADAHEARTRAESELATLQAHMAEIRSQNDNHTQELTAAHSQAESEVARLQGVIDQLQSETDAKVNATTEAHLEQLRSQSDAHTEELTAARSQADGEITRLQGLIDQLQSDSSSKAETAEAHERAQQQILELEATMQQIRNESDAQLKEATDSRTQAESEVARLEVLMGQIRADMEPQLREATEARAHAEGEVSRLESLLGQLRDDVEVLESQFKQATDARTGAEQNATRLQSELTEMEGEVVRAQTELTMVKAELDGAYGSRAQRAADIAANPAIQKEFDELNTRNLELALELASLKAGKPGSSDLQNRTVDDYESMTKSSIEFEKERERFESLETQLNEERISWMGSGRDGHYETTSTMVLKNEFKKMMRDTRVENMKILKAEHEERRRLETLVRNLKKEQANLNGTSNPPQDQSQSQSQSQSIPAQ
;
A
#
# COMPACT_ATOMS: atom_id res chain seq x y z
N MET A 1 87.58 11.47 9.30
CA MET A 1 86.17 11.01 9.39
C MET A 1 85.47 11.91 10.41
N THR A 2 85.35 13.25 10.25
CA THR A 2 84.44 14.03 9.37
C THR A 2 82.96 13.67 9.61
N THR A 3 82.19 14.39 10.46
CA THR A 3 81.42 15.66 10.21
C THR A 3 80.10 15.35 9.46
N LEU A 4 78.86 15.70 9.83
CA LEU A 4 78.16 16.93 10.27
C LEU A 4 76.71 16.46 10.65
N ASP A 5 76.00 16.88 11.70
CA ASP A 5 75.38 18.18 12.04
C ASP A 5 74.54 18.85 10.93
N CYS A 6 73.22 18.96 11.12
CA CYS A 6 72.39 20.02 10.53
C CYS A 6 71.07 20.18 11.30
N ARG A 7 71.04 21.23 12.12
CA ARG A 7 69.84 21.93 12.59
C ARG A 7 69.02 22.45 11.40
N SER A 8 67.70 22.51 11.56
CA SER A 8 66.94 23.67 11.10
C SER A 8 65.75 23.90 12.04
N SER A 9 65.80 25.03 12.74
CA SER A 9 64.66 25.69 13.37
C SER A 9 64.36 26.92 12.51
N GLN A 10 63.10 27.16 12.15
CA GLN A 10 62.44 28.48 12.20
C GLN A 10 61.03 28.44 11.59
N SER A 11 60.05 28.91 12.37
CA SER A 11 58.88 29.76 12.03
C SER A 11 57.75 29.39 12.99
N SER A 12 57.46 30.08 14.10
CA SER A 12 57.16 31.51 14.35
C SER A 12 55.85 31.98 13.72
N TYR A 13 54.78 31.90 14.53
CA TYR A 13 53.40 32.40 14.37
C TYR A 13 52.41 31.60 13.50
N GLY A 14 51.35 31.13 14.17
CA GLY A 14 50.13 30.51 13.65
C GLY A 14 49.43 29.76 14.80
N GLU A 15 48.70 30.47 15.66
CA GLU A 15 47.22 30.47 15.74
C GLU A 15 46.59 29.21 16.38
N PRO A 16 45.46 29.36 17.11
CA PRO A 16 45.26 28.70 18.38
C PRO A 16 44.48 27.38 18.26
N THR A 17 44.91 26.40 19.07
CA THR A 17 44.09 25.30 19.64
C THR A 17 43.04 24.68 18.72
N ARG A 18 43.48 23.72 17.90
CA ARG A 18 42.63 22.56 17.64
C ARG A 18 42.50 21.80 18.96
N LEU A 19 41.30 21.83 19.54
CA LEU A 19 40.91 20.91 20.60
C LEU A 19 41.21 19.50 20.12
N ALA A 20 42.15 18.85 20.80
CA ALA A 20 42.46 17.46 20.63
C ALA A 20 41.19 16.65 20.86
N THR A 21 40.71 16.00 19.81
CA THR A 21 39.80 14.87 19.92
C THR A 21 40.53 13.83 20.78
N ALA A 22 40.17 13.77 22.05
CA ALA A 22 40.66 12.75 22.95
C ALA A 22 40.30 11.40 22.33
N SER A 23 41.31 10.69 21.83
CA SER A 23 41.22 9.30 21.43
C SER A 23 41.01 8.47 22.70
N TYR A 24 39.77 8.46 23.19
CA TYR A 24 39.31 7.39 24.07
C TYR A 24 39.25 6.15 23.18
N GLY A 25 40.14 5.18 23.45
CA GLY A 25 40.05 3.85 22.89
C GLY A 25 38.63 3.31 23.09
N ALA A 26 38.17 2.48 22.15
CA ALA A 26 36.80 1.97 22.13
C ALA A 26 36.37 1.52 23.55
N PRO A 27 35.28 2.06 24.12
CA PRO A 27 34.82 1.67 25.45
C PRO A 27 34.69 0.15 25.51
N GLN A 28 35.38 -0.47 26.46
CA GLN A 28 35.32 -1.91 26.70
C GLN A 28 33.89 -2.28 27.10
N PRO A 29 33.37 -3.44 26.65
CA PRO A 29 32.06 -3.90 27.07
C PRO A 29 32.06 -4.06 28.60
N PRO A 30 31.02 -3.57 29.30
CA PRO A 30 30.87 -3.86 30.72
C PRO A 30 30.78 -5.38 30.93
N PRO A 31 31.18 -5.89 32.12
CA PRO A 31 31.17 -7.32 32.40
C PRO A 31 29.78 -7.94 32.16
N THR A 32 29.73 -9.13 31.56
CA THR A 32 28.50 -9.84 31.15
C THR A 32 27.43 -9.86 32.22
N LYS A 33 27.84 -10.11 33.46
CA LYS A 33 26.93 -10.16 34.62
C LYS A 33 26.17 -8.85 34.85
N VAL A 34 26.82 -7.70 34.63
CA VAL A 34 26.20 -6.37 34.80
C VAL A 34 25.26 -6.06 33.64
N LEU A 35 25.57 -6.50 32.42
CA LEU A 35 24.65 -6.39 31.28
C LEU A 35 23.40 -7.24 31.49
N MET A 36 23.60 -8.50 31.90
CA MET A 36 22.50 -9.43 32.19
C MET A 36 21.57 -8.90 33.27
N ASP A 37 22.11 -8.29 34.33
CA ASP A 37 21.33 -7.69 35.42
C ASP A 37 20.60 -6.42 34.96
N GLY A 38 21.27 -5.56 34.18
CA GLY A 38 20.64 -4.36 33.61
C GLY A 38 19.49 -4.68 32.64
N TYR A 39 19.62 -5.73 31.83
CA TYR A 39 18.53 -6.19 30.97
C TYR A 39 17.44 -6.92 31.76
N ARG A 40 17.80 -7.67 32.83
CA ARG A 40 16.83 -8.27 33.76
C ARG A 40 15.89 -7.21 34.35
N ASP A 41 16.43 -6.10 34.82
CA ASP A 41 15.65 -5.00 35.38
C ASP A 41 14.81 -4.28 34.32
N ALA A 42 15.29 -4.20 33.07
CA ALA A 42 14.55 -3.60 31.96
C ALA A 42 13.35 -4.44 31.49
N PHE A 43 13.38 -5.76 31.71
CA PHE A 43 12.29 -6.68 31.37
C PHE A 43 11.29 -6.89 32.52
N ASP A 44 11.56 -6.36 33.72
CA ASP A 44 10.62 -6.43 34.84
C ASP A 44 9.53 -5.34 34.69
N PRO A 45 8.26 -5.73 34.44
CA PRO A 45 7.17 -4.77 34.24
C PRO A 45 6.92 -3.89 35.47
N GLN A 46 7.40 -4.26 36.66
CA GLN A 46 7.27 -3.44 37.88
C GLN A 46 8.30 -2.29 37.96
N LEU A 47 9.41 -2.37 37.21
CA LEU A 47 10.49 -1.38 37.20
C LEU A 47 10.55 -0.56 35.89
N ALA A 48 9.89 -1.03 34.83
CA ALA A 48 9.90 -0.43 33.49
C ALA A 48 9.26 0.97 33.40
N GLU A 49 8.53 1.44 34.42
CA GLU A 49 7.82 2.73 34.40
C GLU A 49 8.32 3.72 35.45
N LYS A 50 9.59 4.13 35.34
CA LYS A 50 9.98 5.49 35.79
C LYS A 50 10.65 6.27 34.67
N PRO A 51 9.92 6.66 33.61
CA PRO A 51 10.33 7.83 32.85
C PRO A 51 10.47 8.99 33.84
N ARG A 52 11.60 9.71 33.79
CA ARG A 52 11.84 10.90 34.60
C ARG A 52 10.89 12.02 34.13
N TYR A 53 9.64 11.94 34.54
CA TYR A 53 8.59 12.87 34.16
C TYR A 53 8.83 14.24 34.80
N ASN A 54 8.70 15.30 34.01
CA ASN A 54 8.48 16.65 34.53
C ASN A 54 6.97 16.83 34.80
N PRO A 55 6.50 16.82 36.06
CA PRO A 55 5.07 16.88 36.37
C PRO A 55 4.43 18.25 36.02
N LEU A 56 5.24 19.25 35.64
CA LEU A 56 4.78 20.61 35.35
C LEU A 56 4.55 20.89 33.86
N ASN A 57 4.94 19.97 32.96
CA ASN A 57 4.79 20.19 31.51
C ASN A 57 4.35 18.92 30.77
N ALA A 58 3.03 18.72 30.65
CA ALA A 58 2.43 17.57 29.97
C ALA A 58 2.69 17.52 28.46
N ALA A 59 3.15 18.63 27.85
CA ALA A 59 3.44 18.70 26.42
C ALA A 59 4.84 18.15 26.06
N HIS A 60 5.79 18.12 27.00
CA HIS A 60 7.17 17.66 26.78
C HIS A 60 7.69 16.84 27.97
N PRO A 61 7.37 15.53 28.02
CA PRO A 61 7.64 14.67 29.17
C PRO A 61 9.14 14.44 29.47
N GLU A 62 10.04 14.70 28.52
CA GLU A 62 11.51 14.54 28.68
C GLU A 62 12.25 15.84 29.06
N SER A 63 11.54 16.95 29.30
CA SER A 63 12.17 18.19 29.74
C SER A 63 12.69 18.08 31.17
N SER A 64 13.87 18.64 31.46
CA SER A 64 14.32 18.73 32.86
C SER A 64 13.33 19.59 33.67
N SER A 65 13.09 19.22 34.94
CA SER A 65 12.21 19.95 35.86
C SER A 65 12.68 21.39 36.15
N LEU A 66 13.88 21.76 35.73
CA LEU A 66 14.50 23.09 35.88
C LEU A 66 14.39 23.98 34.64
N LEU A 67 13.86 23.47 33.51
CA LEU A 67 13.62 24.25 32.30
C LEU A 67 12.28 25.00 32.41
N ASP A 68 12.33 26.31 32.68
CA ASP A 68 11.16 27.19 32.54
C ASP A 68 11.08 27.72 31.10
N THR A 69 10.22 27.10 30.29
CA THR A 69 10.00 27.49 28.88
C THR A 69 9.36 28.87 28.72
N ARG A 70 8.96 29.52 29.82
CA ARG A 70 8.35 30.86 29.82
C ARG A 70 9.36 31.99 29.95
N ASP A 71 10.62 31.70 30.29
CA ASP A 71 11.67 32.72 30.33
C ASP A 71 12.33 32.89 28.95
N PRO A 72 12.11 34.03 28.26
CA PRO A 72 12.64 34.24 26.91
C PRO A 72 14.16 34.36 26.89
N VAL A 73 14.81 34.73 28.00
CA VAL A 73 16.27 34.93 28.06
C VAL A 73 16.98 33.59 28.13
N THR A 74 16.52 32.68 28.99
CA THR A 74 17.08 31.32 29.05
C THR A 74 16.84 30.54 27.77
N MET A 75 15.65 30.67 27.16
CA MET A 75 15.36 30.07 25.86
C MET A 75 16.25 30.62 24.74
N TYR A 76 16.51 31.94 24.73
CA TYR A 76 17.45 32.54 23.77
C TYR A 76 18.88 32.03 23.97
N LEU A 77 19.37 31.97 25.21
CA LEU A 77 20.71 31.46 25.52
C LEU A 77 20.87 29.98 25.14
N LEU A 78 19.89 29.14 25.44
CA LEU A 78 19.88 27.73 25.05
C LEU A 78 19.83 27.57 23.54
N THR A 79 19.07 28.42 22.85
CA THR A 79 19.03 28.43 21.38
C THR A 79 20.38 28.85 20.80
N GLU A 80 21.00 29.91 21.30
CA GLU A 80 22.31 30.37 20.85
C GLU A 80 23.42 29.34 21.13
N THR A 81 23.34 28.65 22.27
CA THR A 81 24.27 27.55 22.62
C THR A 81 24.06 26.37 21.67
N ALA A 82 22.82 25.91 21.48
CA ALA A 82 22.50 24.83 20.54
C ALA A 82 22.90 25.18 19.10
N MET A 83 22.71 26.43 18.69
CA MET A 83 23.17 26.94 17.40
C MET A 83 24.69 26.86 17.26
N THR A 84 25.42 27.26 18.31
CA THR A 84 26.89 27.24 18.32
C THR A 84 27.43 25.81 18.30
N ASP A 85 26.87 24.93 19.14
CA ASP A 85 27.24 23.52 19.22
C ASP A 85 26.94 22.78 17.90
N SER A 86 25.85 23.14 17.22
CA SER A 86 25.44 22.51 15.95
C SER A 86 26.19 23.03 14.72
N THR A 87 27.09 24.01 14.86
CA THR A 87 27.84 24.56 13.71
C THR A 87 28.81 23.57 13.08
N HIS A 88 29.24 22.55 13.82
CA HIS A 88 30.24 21.59 13.39
C HIS A 88 29.66 20.19 13.10
N TYR A 89 28.33 20.05 13.11
CA TYR A 89 27.69 18.77 12.78
C TYR A 89 27.70 18.51 11.29
N GLU A 90 27.89 17.23 10.95
CA GLU A 90 27.95 16.74 9.57
C GLU A 90 26.56 16.80 8.93
N ILE A 91 26.43 17.53 7.81
CA ILE A 91 25.21 17.55 7.01
C ILE A 91 25.35 16.50 5.92
N LEU A 92 24.65 15.39 6.12
CA LEU A 92 24.56 14.26 5.20
C LEU A 92 23.64 14.58 4.00
N SER A 93 23.86 13.88 2.89
CA SER A 93 22.98 13.93 1.71
C SER A 93 21.65 13.19 1.94
N LEU A 94 20.63 13.45 1.11
CA LEU A 94 19.33 12.78 1.22
C LEU A 94 19.44 11.25 1.11
N GLU A 95 20.29 10.76 0.20
CA GLU A 95 20.55 9.33 0.00
C GLU A 95 21.19 8.68 1.25
N GLU A 96 22.19 9.34 1.84
CA GLU A 96 22.84 8.86 3.07
C GLU A 96 21.87 8.88 4.26
N VAL A 97 21.03 9.90 4.37
CA VAL A 97 19.99 9.99 5.41
C VAL A 97 18.96 8.87 5.26
N GLU A 98 18.51 8.58 4.04
CA GLU A 98 17.62 7.46 3.77
C GLU A 98 18.29 6.11 4.04
N GLY A 99 19.57 5.97 3.67
CA GLY A 99 20.40 4.81 4.00
C GLY A 99 20.52 4.58 5.50
N LEU A 100 20.85 5.62 6.28
CA LEU A 100 20.93 5.56 7.74
C LEU A 100 19.57 5.29 8.38
N LYS A 101 18.47 5.82 7.85
CA LYS A 101 17.11 5.50 8.34
C LYS A 101 16.74 4.03 8.08
N LYS A 102 17.09 3.48 6.91
CA LYS A 102 16.92 2.06 6.60
C LYS A 102 17.78 1.20 7.54
N GLU A 103 19.04 1.57 7.75
CA GLU A 103 19.94 0.90 8.70
C GLU A 103 19.38 0.98 10.14
N HIS A 104 18.88 2.13 10.59
CA HIS A 104 18.27 2.29 11.91
C HIS A 104 17.07 1.36 12.10
N LYS A 105 16.16 1.30 11.12
CA LYS A 105 14.99 0.39 11.17
C LYS A 105 15.43 -1.07 11.23
N PHE A 106 16.39 -1.46 10.40
CA PHE A 106 16.93 -2.82 10.38
C PHE A 106 17.60 -3.19 11.71
N LEU A 107 18.50 -2.34 12.21
CA LEU A 107 19.19 -2.55 13.48
C LEU A 107 18.23 -2.52 14.67
N SER A 108 17.20 -1.67 14.66
CA SER A 108 16.18 -1.64 15.71
C SER A 108 15.31 -2.89 15.70
N SER A 109 14.94 -3.42 14.53
CA SER A 109 14.21 -4.68 14.42
C SER A 109 15.05 -5.84 14.97
N ARG A 110 16.31 -5.94 14.54
CA ARG A 110 17.25 -6.95 15.04
C ARG A 110 17.50 -6.82 16.54
N LEU A 111 17.61 -5.60 17.05
CA LEU A 111 17.77 -5.31 18.48
C LEU A 111 16.57 -5.81 19.28
N ASN A 112 15.35 -5.53 18.82
CA ASN A 112 14.13 -5.97 19.49
C ASN A 112 13.98 -7.50 19.45
N ALA A 113 14.33 -8.14 18.33
CA ALA A 113 14.37 -9.60 18.23
C ALA A 113 15.41 -10.22 19.19
N ALA A 114 16.62 -9.65 19.25
CA ALA A 114 17.66 -10.09 20.18
C ALA A 114 17.23 -9.91 21.64
N LYS A 115 16.56 -8.80 21.98
CA LYS A 115 15.97 -8.57 23.31
C LYS A 115 14.88 -9.60 23.65
N GLY A 116 14.00 -9.93 22.70
CA GLY A 116 13.00 -10.99 22.86
C GLY A 116 13.63 -12.36 23.10
N ASN A 117 14.65 -12.71 22.31
CA ASN A 117 15.41 -13.95 22.48
C ASN A 117 16.13 -14.02 23.82
N LEU A 118 16.73 -12.91 24.27
CA LEU A 118 17.35 -12.83 25.59
C LEU A 118 16.30 -13.05 26.69
N ALA A 119 15.12 -12.42 26.60
CA ALA A 119 14.07 -12.60 27.60
C ALA A 119 13.58 -14.06 27.68
N LEU A 120 13.45 -14.74 26.54
CA LEU A 120 13.10 -16.17 26.49
C LEU A 120 14.22 -17.05 27.07
N GLU A 121 15.47 -16.81 26.67
CA GLU A 121 16.63 -17.56 27.15
C GLU A 121 16.86 -17.35 28.65
N MET A 122 16.59 -16.14 29.18
CA MET A 122 16.64 -15.85 30.61
C MET A 122 15.58 -16.64 31.40
N LYS A 123 14.38 -16.83 30.83
CA LYS A 123 13.34 -17.68 31.43
C LYS A 123 13.74 -19.16 31.39
N LEU A 124 14.33 -19.63 30.29
CA LEU A 124 14.86 -20.99 30.16
C LEU A 124 15.98 -21.26 31.17
N ARG A 125 16.89 -20.30 31.34
CA ARG A 125 17.93 -20.34 32.37
C ARG A 125 17.33 -20.37 33.78
N ASP A 126 16.32 -19.56 34.07
CA ASP A 126 15.65 -19.56 35.39
C ASP A 126 14.89 -20.88 35.65
N ALA A 127 14.35 -21.52 34.60
CA ALA A 127 13.77 -22.86 34.67
C ALA A 127 14.84 -23.96 34.85
N ALA A 128 15.97 -23.90 34.13
CA ALA A 128 17.10 -24.81 34.34
C ALA A 128 17.71 -24.65 35.73
N LEU A 129 17.74 -23.42 36.27
CA LEU A 129 18.12 -23.13 37.66
C LEU A 129 17.15 -23.74 38.67
N SER A 130 15.84 -23.71 38.41
CA SER A 130 14.86 -24.33 39.32
C SER A 130 14.96 -25.87 39.27
N LEU A 131 15.20 -26.45 38.10
CA LEU A 131 15.45 -27.88 37.93
C LEU A 131 16.73 -28.33 38.65
N SER A 132 17.87 -27.66 38.43
CA SER A 132 19.12 -27.95 39.14
C SER A 132 18.97 -27.80 40.66
N ARG A 133 18.23 -26.80 41.16
CA ARG A 133 17.90 -26.68 42.60
C ARG A 133 17.06 -27.85 43.13
N LEU A 134 16.11 -28.37 42.34
CA LEU A 134 15.30 -29.53 42.72
C LEU A 134 16.12 -30.82 42.76
N TYR A 135 17.07 -31.00 41.83
CA TYR A 135 17.95 -32.17 41.83
C TYR A 135 19.04 -32.09 42.92
N THR A 136 19.58 -30.90 43.21
CA THR A 136 20.58 -30.70 44.28
C THR A 136 19.98 -30.77 45.69
N SER A 137 18.75 -30.27 45.90
CA SER A 137 18.06 -30.34 47.20
C SER A 137 17.69 -31.75 47.63
N LYS A 138 17.53 -32.70 46.68
CA LYS A 138 17.27 -34.12 46.98
C LYS A 138 18.51 -34.86 47.51
N SER A 139 19.71 -34.31 47.31
CA SER A 139 20.99 -34.88 47.77
C SER A 139 21.40 -34.42 49.18
N SER A 140 20.78 -33.35 49.71
CA SER A 140 21.15 -32.73 51.01
C SER A 140 20.62 -33.47 52.26
N ARG A 141 19.87 -34.58 52.11
CA ARG A 141 19.24 -35.28 53.25
C ARG A 141 20.10 -36.35 53.93
N THR A 142 21.39 -36.45 53.62
CA THR A 142 22.30 -37.35 54.35
C THR A 142 23.66 -36.71 54.56
N SER A 143 23.80 -35.94 55.65
CA SER A 143 24.97 -35.95 56.56
C SER A 143 25.03 -34.62 57.31
N GLU A 144 24.45 -34.63 58.51
CA GLU A 144 24.69 -33.61 59.53
C GLU A 144 25.00 -34.36 60.83
N GLU A 145 26.27 -34.73 61.05
CA GLU A 145 26.87 -34.79 62.40
C GLU A 145 28.39 -35.05 62.39
N TYR A 146 29.10 -34.19 63.14
CA TYR A 146 30.42 -34.25 63.76
C TYR A 146 31.76 -34.08 62.98
N ASP A 147 32.44 -33.01 63.41
CA ASP A 147 33.88 -32.82 63.66
C ASP A 147 34.84 -32.22 62.60
N LEU A 148 35.14 -30.93 62.87
CA LEU A 148 36.47 -30.33 63.10
C LEU A 148 37.64 -30.60 62.12
N ASN A 149 38.12 -29.46 61.57
CA ASN A 149 39.54 -29.09 61.36
C ASN A 149 40.20 -29.45 60.01
N GLY A 150 40.77 -28.42 59.36
CA GLY A 150 41.91 -28.57 58.44
C GLY A 150 41.67 -28.27 56.95
N SER A 151 42.13 -27.11 56.50
CA SER A 151 42.55 -26.84 55.11
C SER A 151 43.98 -27.39 54.88
N PRO A 152 44.56 -27.40 53.68
CA PRO A 152 44.16 -28.09 52.44
C PRO A 152 45.31 -29.01 51.92
N ASN A 153 45.05 -30.22 51.39
CA ASN A 153 45.93 -30.81 50.36
C ASN A 153 45.46 -32.11 49.70
N SER A 154 45.79 -32.21 48.41
CA SER A 154 46.12 -33.41 47.60
C SER A 154 45.06 -34.51 47.32
N ARG A 155 44.68 -34.57 46.04
CA ARG A 155 44.75 -35.75 45.13
C ARG A 155 44.81 -37.14 45.80
N ARG A 156 43.72 -37.92 45.70
CA ARG A 156 43.60 -39.22 44.98
C ARG A 156 42.49 -40.10 45.55
N SER A 157 41.57 -40.47 44.65
CA SER A 157 40.90 -41.77 44.50
C SER A 157 39.97 -42.27 45.60
N ARG A 158 38.68 -42.42 45.24
CA ARG A 158 38.05 -43.75 45.23
C ARG A 158 36.84 -43.82 44.29
N ARG A 159 36.98 -44.77 43.37
CA ARG A 159 35.98 -45.38 42.49
C ARG A 159 34.72 -45.76 43.29
N SER A 160 33.57 -45.21 42.91
CA SER A 160 32.25 -45.80 43.19
C SER A 160 31.69 -46.33 41.87
N ILE A 161 31.49 -47.65 41.78
CA ILE A 161 31.07 -48.37 40.55
C ILE A 161 29.54 -48.62 40.54
N PHE A 162 28.78 -48.08 41.49
CA PHE A 162 27.31 -48.17 41.45
C PHE A 162 26.68 -46.85 41.92
N GLY A 163 26.43 -45.95 40.94
CA GLY A 163 25.72 -44.69 41.13
C GLY A 163 25.05 -44.28 39.83
N ARG A 164 23.88 -44.84 39.52
CA ARG A 164 23.19 -44.70 38.23
C ARG A 164 22.39 -43.38 38.09
N ASN A 165 22.62 -42.40 38.97
CA ASN A 165 21.88 -41.12 39.02
C ASN A 165 22.77 -39.86 38.92
N ASP A 166 24.08 -40.00 38.72
CA ASP A 166 25.04 -38.88 38.59
C ASP A 166 24.95 -38.21 37.21
N SER A 167 24.72 -39.01 36.16
CA SER A 167 24.65 -38.54 34.78
C SER A 167 23.43 -37.67 34.47
N THR A 168 22.39 -37.64 35.30
CA THR A 168 21.24 -36.75 35.13
C THR A 168 21.46 -35.39 35.77
N LEU A 169 22.24 -35.32 36.85
CA LEU A 169 22.64 -34.05 37.49
C LEU A 169 23.63 -33.30 36.61
N ASP A 170 24.65 -34.01 36.11
CA ASP A 170 25.64 -33.43 35.18
C ASP A 170 24.98 -32.85 33.93
N LYS A 171 23.93 -33.50 33.41
CA LYS A 171 23.18 -33.00 32.25
C LYS A 171 22.39 -31.73 32.57
N THR A 172 21.72 -31.65 33.72
CA THR A 172 20.98 -30.43 34.09
C THR A 172 21.90 -29.26 34.38
N ASP A 173 23.08 -29.53 34.94
CA ASP A 173 24.10 -28.51 35.20
C ASP A 173 24.81 -28.08 33.89
N GLU A 174 25.00 -29.01 32.94
CA GLU A 174 25.49 -28.72 31.59
C GLU A 174 24.48 -27.89 30.78
N GLU A 175 23.19 -28.22 30.82
CA GLU A 175 22.12 -27.44 30.18
C GLU A 175 22.00 -26.03 30.77
N LEU A 176 22.15 -25.90 32.10
CA LEU A 176 22.22 -24.61 32.77
C LEU A 176 23.45 -23.81 32.33
N ALA A 177 24.62 -24.44 32.23
CA ALA A 177 25.85 -23.79 31.76
C ALA A 177 25.73 -23.34 30.29
N LEU A 178 25.05 -24.10 29.44
CA LEU A 178 24.79 -23.74 28.05
C LEU A 178 23.81 -22.55 27.96
N SER A 179 22.71 -22.57 28.72
CA SER A 179 21.73 -21.48 28.72
C SER A 179 22.29 -20.19 29.31
N THR A 180 23.14 -20.28 30.34
CA THR A 180 23.87 -19.12 30.88
C THR A 180 24.83 -18.52 29.87
N ARG A 181 25.63 -19.34 29.18
CA ARG A 181 26.52 -18.86 28.12
C ARG A 181 25.76 -18.20 26.97
N LYS A 182 24.63 -18.80 26.56
CA LYS A 182 23.78 -18.24 25.49
C LYS A 182 23.14 -16.92 25.90
N CYS A 183 22.71 -16.77 27.15
CA CYS A 183 22.30 -15.49 27.72
C CYS A 183 23.42 -14.42 27.63
N GLU A 184 24.65 -14.78 28.02
CA GLU A 184 25.80 -13.85 27.98
C GLU A 184 26.15 -13.43 26.55
N GLU A 185 26.10 -14.36 25.60
CA GLU A 185 26.33 -14.09 24.17
C GLU A 185 25.25 -13.14 23.60
N LEU A 186 23.97 -13.39 23.92
CA LEU A 186 22.85 -12.52 23.52
C LEU A 186 22.95 -11.12 24.16
N ALA A 187 23.35 -11.01 25.43
CA ALA A 187 23.53 -9.71 26.08
C ALA A 187 24.66 -8.88 25.45
N HIS A 188 25.74 -9.54 25.02
CA HIS A 188 26.80 -8.87 24.25
C HIS A 188 26.32 -8.42 22.88
N GLU A 189 25.53 -9.24 22.18
CA GLU A 189 24.94 -8.87 20.90
C GLU A 189 24.02 -7.66 21.05
N ILE A 190 23.14 -7.66 22.06
CA ILE A 190 22.25 -6.53 22.36
C ILE A 190 23.07 -5.26 22.63
N TRP A 191 24.09 -5.33 23.47
CA TRP A 191 24.95 -4.16 23.75
C TRP A 191 25.60 -3.59 22.48
N ASN A 192 26.12 -4.46 21.61
CA ASN A 192 26.70 -4.05 20.33
C ASN A 192 25.66 -3.43 19.39
N LEU A 193 24.47 -4.01 19.32
CA LEU A 193 23.37 -3.50 18.51
C LEU A 193 22.85 -2.17 19.03
N GLU A 194 22.65 -2.02 20.34
CA GLU A 194 22.24 -0.75 20.98
C GLU A 194 23.23 0.36 20.68
N ARG A 195 24.53 0.09 20.79
CA ARG A 195 25.57 1.08 20.48
C ARG A 195 25.54 1.49 19.01
N ARG A 196 25.30 0.55 18.09
CA ARG A 196 25.21 0.83 16.66
C ARG A 196 23.96 1.65 16.34
N VAL A 197 22.82 1.31 16.94
CA VAL A 197 21.57 2.09 16.84
C VAL A 197 21.78 3.51 17.37
N GLN A 198 22.39 3.66 18.55
CA GLN A 198 22.72 4.97 19.12
C GLN A 198 23.62 5.79 18.20
N LYS A 199 24.67 5.19 17.62
CA LYS A 199 25.57 5.88 16.68
C LYS A 199 24.84 6.36 15.42
N VAL A 200 23.97 5.53 14.86
CA VAL A 200 23.15 5.91 13.68
C VAL A 200 22.16 7.02 14.04
N ASN A 201 21.51 6.92 15.21
CA ASN A 201 20.60 7.95 15.69
C ASN A 201 21.32 9.27 15.97
N SER A 202 22.50 9.25 16.60
CA SER A 202 23.33 10.45 16.82
C SER A 202 23.67 11.12 15.50
N ARG A 203 24.09 10.37 14.47
CA ARG A 203 24.36 10.92 13.14
C ARG A 203 23.14 11.55 12.48
N LEU A 204 21.98 10.90 12.60
CA LEU A 204 20.72 11.45 12.11
C LEU A 204 20.35 12.75 12.84
N LEU A 205 20.50 12.78 14.17
CA LEU A 205 20.23 13.95 15.00
C LEU A 205 21.21 15.10 14.72
N GLU A 206 22.51 14.80 14.59
CA GLU A 206 23.56 15.75 14.20
C GLU A 206 23.24 16.38 12.85
N HIS A 207 22.85 15.59 11.84
CA HIS A 207 22.38 16.10 10.55
C HIS A 207 21.14 17.00 10.71
N THR A 208 20.12 16.58 11.46
CA THR A 208 18.92 17.41 11.64
C THR A 208 19.22 18.73 12.35
N ALA A 209 20.07 18.72 13.37
CA ALA A 209 20.51 19.92 14.08
C ALA A 209 21.38 20.82 13.19
N GLY A 210 22.25 20.25 12.36
CA GLY A 210 23.06 20.97 11.37
C GLY A 210 22.19 21.68 10.31
N VAL A 211 21.17 21.00 9.78
CA VAL A 211 20.21 21.58 8.82
C VAL A 211 19.38 22.70 9.46
N LEU A 212 18.88 22.49 10.69
CA LEU A 212 18.14 23.51 11.44
C LEU A 212 19.00 24.75 11.72
N GLN A 213 20.28 24.57 12.06
CA GLN A 213 21.21 25.68 12.25
C GLN A 213 21.53 26.43 10.94
N MET A 214 21.71 25.71 9.83
CA MET A 214 21.97 26.30 8.51
C MET A 214 20.77 27.15 8.03
N THR A 215 19.55 26.69 8.27
CA THR A 215 18.31 27.36 7.84
C THR A 215 17.94 28.56 8.72
N HIS A 216 18.24 28.53 10.03
CA HIS A 216 17.91 29.63 10.94
C HIS A 216 18.67 30.94 10.63
N LYS A 217 19.89 30.88 10.08
CA LYS A 217 20.64 32.07 9.59
C LYS A 217 20.16 32.57 8.21
N GLY A 218 19.66 31.67 7.36
CA GLY A 218 19.20 31.99 6.00
C GLY A 218 17.88 32.77 5.94
N LEU A 219 17.04 32.64 6.98
CA LEU A 219 15.73 33.30 7.01
C LEU A 219 15.81 34.80 7.36
N LYS A 220 16.90 35.25 8.01
CA LYS A 220 17.11 36.67 8.36
C LYS A 220 17.93 37.47 7.33
N LYS A 221 18.73 36.80 6.48
CA LYS A 221 19.66 37.48 5.55
C LYS A 221 19.18 37.55 4.10
N ASN A 222 18.17 36.76 3.70
CA ASN A 222 17.67 36.75 2.31
C ASN A 222 16.46 37.66 2.05
N LEU A 223 16.17 38.63 2.94
CA LEU A 223 15.17 39.68 2.70
C LEU A 223 15.77 41.06 2.34
N GLN A 224 17.11 41.18 2.25
CA GLN A 224 17.79 42.42 1.89
C GLN A 224 18.54 42.27 0.57
N GLY A 225 17.82 42.38 -0.54
CA GLY A 225 18.41 42.38 -1.87
C GLY A 225 17.39 42.60 -2.99
N ASN A 226 17.03 43.86 -3.21
CA ASN A 226 16.43 44.41 -4.44
C ASN A 226 15.06 43.87 -4.89
N ILE A 227 13.96 44.50 -4.44
CA ILE A 227 12.81 44.93 -5.28
C ILE A 227 12.13 46.16 -4.60
N PRO A 228 11.70 47.21 -5.34
CA PRO A 228 11.18 48.45 -4.77
C PRO A 228 9.68 48.40 -4.37
N HIS A 229 9.39 49.01 -3.21
CA HIS A 229 8.15 49.66 -2.77
C HIS A 229 6.76 49.16 -3.25
N THR A 230 6.04 48.44 -2.37
CA THR A 230 4.60 48.61 -2.14
C THR A 230 4.26 48.33 -0.66
N PRO A 231 3.46 49.16 0.05
CA PRO A 231 3.31 49.11 1.50
C PRO A 231 2.01 48.42 1.92
N GLU A 232 1.98 47.08 1.97
CA GLU A 232 0.85 46.38 2.58
C GLU A 232 1.24 44.96 3.01
N SER A 233 1.77 44.81 4.23
CA SER A 233 1.68 43.59 5.05
C SER A 233 2.46 43.77 6.36
N LEU A 234 1.88 44.51 7.30
CA LEU A 234 2.20 44.40 8.74
C LEU A 234 1.10 43.62 9.48
N SER A 235 0.49 42.64 8.81
CA SER A 235 -0.62 41.87 9.35
C SER A 235 -0.52 40.42 8.92
N SER A 236 0.16 39.61 9.73
CA SER A 236 -0.30 38.26 10.07
C SER A 236 0.58 37.67 11.16
N HIS A 237 0.23 38.06 12.38
CA HIS A 237 0.32 37.18 13.52
C HIS A 237 -0.63 36.01 13.22
N ASN A 238 -0.13 34.79 13.04
CA ASN A 238 -0.98 33.62 12.84
C ASN A 238 -0.43 32.41 13.59
N THR A 239 -1.11 32.04 14.66
CA THR A 239 -1.21 30.64 15.10
C THR A 239 -2.57 30.43 15.78
N ARG A 240 -3.66 30.30 15.00
CA ARG A 240 -4.77 29.38 15.31
C ARG A 240 -5.86 29.39 14.23
N ALA A 241 -6.15 28.18 13.74
CA ALA A 241 -7.42 27.74 13.17
C ALA A 241 -7.93 28.34 11.85
N SER A 242 -7.79 27.58 10.76
CA SER A 242 -8.76 27.34 9.67
C SER A 242 -8.12 26.26 8.80
N ILE A 243 -8.51 24.98 8.85
CA ILE A 243 -9.65 24.37 8.15
C ILE A 243 -9.94 25.02 6.78
N ASP A 244 -9.82 24.17 5.76
CA ASP A 244 -10.15 24.39 4.35
C ASP A 244 -9.19 25.32 3.58
N ASP A 245 -8.29 24.74 2.77
CA ASP A 245 -8.34 24.88 1.29
C ASP A 245 -7.07 24.27 0.62
N PHE A 246 -7.26 23.69 -0.57
CA PHE A 246 -6.30 23.14 -1.55
C PHE A 246 -5.71 21.73 -1.34
N ASP A 247 -6.38 20.73 -1.92
CA ASP A 247 -5.85 19.38 -2.17
C ASP A 247 -5.20 19.32 -3.57
N ASP A 248 -3.89 19.07 -3.62
CA ASP A 248 -3.03 19.02 -4.83
C ASP A 248 -3.32 17.82 -5.76
N ARG A 249 -4.47 17.18 -5.63
CA ARG A 249 -4.92 16.05 -6.49
C ARG A 249 -5.58 16.49 -7.79
N SER A 250 -5.73 17.80 -8.01
CA SER A 250 -6.40 18.34 -9.20
C SER A 250 -5.47 18.57 -10.41
N PHE A 251 -4.16 18.35 -10.27
CA PHE A 251 -3.18 18.65 -11.33
C PHE A 251 -2.87 17.48 -12.28
N TYR A 252 -3.47 16.31 -12.08
CA TYR A 252 -3.35 15.18 -13.01
C TYR A 252 -4.72 14.67 -13.44
N LYS A 253 -5.33 15.36 -14.41
CA LYS A 253 -6.26 14.72 -15.34
C LYS A 253 -5.57 14.59 -16.70
N PRO A 254 -5.29 13.37 -17.19
CA PRO A 254 -4.77 13.17 -18.53
C PRO A 254 -5.84 13.61 -19.55
N SER A 255 -5.41 14.45 -20.48
CA SER A 255 -6.15 14.78 -21.71
C SER A 255 -6.10 13.57 -22.65
N GLU A 256 -6.83 12.52 -22.33
CA GLU A 256 -7.21 11.50 -23.30
C GLU A 256 -8.67 11.74 -23.69
N HIS A 257 -8.90 12.26 -24.90
CA HIS A 257 -10.04 11.96 -25.76
C HIS A 257 -9.91 12.75 -27.06
N LEU A 258 -9.02 12.28 -27.94
CA LEU A 258 -9.09 12.60 -29.37
C LEU A 258 -8.85 11.33 -30.20
N GLU A 259 -9.64 10.28 -29.97
CA GLU A 259 -9.98 9.29 -31.01
C GLU A 259 -11.05 8.32 -30.50
N SER A 260 -12.32 8.64 -30.73
CA SER A 260 -13.31 7.64 -31.13
C SER A 260 -14.56 8.37 -31.63
N ALA A 261 -14.64 8.54 -32.94
CA ALA A 261 -15.87 8.90 -33.61
C ALA A 261 -16.82 7.68 -33.56
N GLY A 262 -17.96 7.81 -32.88
CA GLY A 262 -18.93 6.72 -32.81
C GLY A 262 -20.19 7.01 -32.00
N HIS A 263 -21.10 7.78 -32.61
CA HIS A 263 -22.55 7.75 -32.39
C HIS A 263 -23.17 8.03 -31.00
N ALA A 264 -23.83 9.19 -30.99
CA ALA A 264 -25.23 9.40 -30.59
C ALA A 264 -25.57 9.70 -29.11
N ARG A 265 -26.03 10.95 -28.97
CA ARG A 265 -27.24 11.44 -28.30
C ARG A 265 -27.12 12.04 -26.89
N GLU A 266 -27.68 13.26 -26.82
CA GLU A 266 -28.28 13.94 -25.66
C GLU A 266 -27.31 14.83 -24.82
N ARG A 267 -27.03 16.04 -25.30
CA ARG A 267 -27.67 17.32 -24.87
C ARG A 267 -27.66 17.51 -23.33
N LEU A 268 -26.78 18.41 -22.85
CA LEU A 268 -27.14 19.75 -22.32
C LEU A 268 -25.90 20.40 -21.66
N ALA A 269 -25.75 21.71 -21.89
CA ALA A 269 -24.90 22.67 -21.17
C ALA A 269 -23.42 22.87 -21.60
N LEU A 270 -23.17 23.38 -22.82
CA LEU A 270 -21.94 24.13 -23.17
C LEU A 270 -22.22 25.16 -24.28
N ASN A 271 -23.04 26.18 -24.01
CA ASN A 271 -23.39 27.24 -24.99
C ASN A 271 -23.01 28.67 -24.55
N GLY A 272 -22.18 28.85 -23.51
CA GLY A 272 -21.87 30.18 -22.96
C GLY A 272 -20.67 30.89 -23.57
N MET A 273 -19.52 30.20 -23.73
CA MET A 273 -18.24 30.87 -24.02
C MET A 273 -17.88 30.98 -25.52
N GLY A 274 -18.49 30.17 -26.39
CA GLY A 274 -18.20 30.21 -27.83
C GLY A 274 -18.91 31.35 -28.58
N LEU A 275 -20.04 31.83 -28.06
CA LEU A 275 -20.87 32.83 -28.74
C LEU A 275 -20.27 34.24 -28.67
N GLU A 276 -19.63 34.58 -27.55
CA GLU A 276 -19.02 35.90 -27.30
C GLU A 276 -17.81 36.13 -28.21
N ALA A 277 -16.96 35.12 -28.38
CA ALA A 277 -15.84 35.16 -29.32
C ALA A 277 -16.30 35.37 -30.78
N ILE A 278 -17.42 34.74 -31.17
CA ILE A 278 -17.97 34.89 -32.53
C ILE A 278 -18.58 36.28 -32.73
N GLN A 279 -19.25 36.85 -31.72
CA GLN A 279 -19.76 38.22 -31.76
C GLN A 279 -18.64 39.27 -31.85
N ASP A 280 -17.50 39.04 -31.18
CA ASP A 280 -16.34 39.91 -31.30
C ASP A 280 -15.69 39.85 -32.69
N THR A 281 -15.70 38.66 -33.33
CA THR A 281 -15.27 38.54 -34.74
C THR A 281 -16.24 39.23 -35.70
N GLU A 282 -17.53 39.17 -35.43
CA GLU A 282 -18.58 39.86 -36.20
C GLU A 282 -18.37 41.39 -36.16
N ARG A 283 -18.21 41.99 -34.97
CA ARG A 283 -17.97 43.46 -34.85
C ARG A 283 -16.68 43.91 -35.54
N LYS A 284 -15.62 43.10 -35.49
CA LYS A 284 -14.35 43.41 -36.18
C LYS A 284 -14.49 43.34 -37.70
N LEU A 285 -15.21 42.35 -38.21
CA LEU A 285 -15.46 42.19 -39.64
C LEU A 285 -16.39 43.29 -40.17
N GLU A 286 -17.39 43.70 -39.39
CA GLU A 286 -18.24 44.85 -39.72
C GLU A 286 -17.40 46.13 -39.86
N TYR A 287 -16.53 46.43 -38.89
CA TYR A 287 -15.61 47.57 -38.96
C TYR A 287 -14.67 47.52 -40.17
N LEU A 288 -14.10 46.34 -40.46
CA LEU A 288 -13.19 46.17 -41.60
C LEU A 288 -13.92 46.36 -42.94
N SER A 289 -15.15 45.84 -43.04
CA SER A 289 -16.01 45.98 -44.21
C SER A 289 -16.39 47.45 -44.47
N GLY A 290 -16.65 48.24 -43.42
CA GLY A 290 -16.89 49.67 -43.51
C GLY A 290 -15.65 50.46 -43.97
N ARG A 291 -14.48 50.16 -43.39
CA ARG A 291 -13.22 50.79 -43.79
C ARG A 291 -12.85 50.50 -45.25
N MET A 292 -13.09 49.27 -45.73
CA MET A 292 -12.84 48.90 -47.11
C MET A 292 -13.78 49.63 -48.07
N ARG A 293 -15.07 49.75 -47.72
CA ARG A 293 -16.04 50.54 -48.49
C ARG A 293 -15.62 52.00 -48.61
N ASP A 294 -15.16 52.61 -47.52
CA ASP A 294 -14.67 53.99 -47.53
C ASP A 294 -13.45 54.16 -48.44
N MET A 295 -12.54 53.19 -48.46
CA MET A 295 -11.37 53.19 -49.34
C MET A 295 -11.75 53.06 -50.82
N ILE A 296 -12.75 52.23 -51.13
CA ILE A 296 -13.26 52.06 -52.51
C ILE A 296 -13.96 53.34 -52.98
N LEU A 297 -14.78 53.96 -52.12
CA LEU A 297 -15.46 55.23 -52.45
C LEU A 297 -14.49 56.41 -52.56
N GLN A 298 -13.41 56.42 -51.77
CA GLN A 298 -12.31 57.40 -51.92
C GLN A 298 -11.55 57.21 -53.22
N SER A 299 -11.31 55.97 -53.63
CA SER A 299 -10.56 55.65 -54.85
C SER A 299 -11.39 55.83 -56.13
N ASN A 300 -12.72 55.71 -56.04
CA ASN A 300 -13.62 55.85 -57.18
C ASN A 300 -14.99 56.43 -56.78
N PRO A 301 -15.18 57.77 -56.82
CA PRO A 301 -16.36 58.44 -56.27
C PRO A 301 -17.66 58.20 -57.04
N GLU A 302 -17.61 57.64 -58.26
CA GLU A 302 -18.77 57.34 -59.11
C GLU A 302 -19.21 55.86 -59.04
N SER A 303 -18.59 55.05 -58.17
CA SER A 303 -18.90 53.63 -58.05
C SER A 303 -19.99 53.38 -57.01
N ASP A 304 -21.20 53.01 -57.45
CA ASP A 304 -22.26 52.43 -56.60
C ASP A 304 -21.79 51.07 -56.05
N PHE A 305 -21.13 51.08 -54.90
CA PHE A 305 -20.73 49.87 -54.18
C PHE A 305 -21.81 49.44 -53.18
N ALA A 306 -22.12 48.15 -53.16
CA ALA A 306 -23.23 47.59 -52.37
C ALA A 306 -23.10 47.97 -50.87
N PRO A 307 -24.22 48.25 -50.19
CA PRO A 307 -24.23 48.53 -48.76
C PRO A 307 -23.74 47.31 -47.96
N ILE A 308 -23.18 47.57 -46.78
CA ILE A 308 -22.68 46.54 -45.86
C ILE A 308 -23.85 45.61 -45.49
N PRO A 309 -23.67 44.27 -45.52
CA PRO A 309 -24.69 43.33 -45.07
C PRO A 309 -25.09 43.62 -43.61
N GLN A 310 -26.38 43.79 -43.34
CA GLN A 310 -26.92 43.95 -41.97
C GLN A 310 -27.52 42.63 -41.48
N PRO A 311 -27.49 42.33 -40.18
CA PRO A 311 -28.17 41.17 -39.62
C PRO A 311 -29.67 41.30 -39.89
N SER A 312 -30.24 40.36 -40.65
CA SER A 312 -31.69 40.29 -40.86
C SER A 312 -32.37 40.02 -39.53
N HIS A 313 -32.97 41.04 -38.93
CA HIS A 313 -33.72 40.94 -37.67
C HIS A 313 -35.11 40.30 -37.81
N ASP A 314 -35.44 39.69 -38.95
CA ASP A 314 -36.75 39.10 -39.20
C ASP A 314 -36.73 37.56 -39.03
N GLU A 315 -37.46 37.11 -38.00
CA GLU A 315 -37.92 35.75 -37.69
C GLU A 315 -36.91 34.59 -37.79
N GLY A 316 -35.97 34.52 -36.83
CA GLY A 316 -35.26 33.28 -36.50
C GLY A 316 -34.08 33.48 -35.53
N PRO A 317 -33.60 32.43 -34.84
CA PRO A 317 -32.36 32.50 -34.06
C PRO A 317 -31.20 32.83 -35.00
N VAL A 318 -30.59 34.02 -34.81
CA VAL A 318 -29.50 34.55 -35.62
C VAL A 318 -28.32 33.57 -35.56
N ASN A 319 -27.93 32.99 -36.70
CA ASN A 319 -26.73 32.18 -36.80
C ASN A 319 -25.53 33.12 -36.99
N PRO A 320 -24.66 33.31 -35.97
CA PRO A 320 -23.56 34.28 -36.03
C PRO A 320 -22.45 33.84 -37.00
N THR A 321 -22.39 32.55 -37.33
CA THR A 321 -21.50 32.01 -38.37
C THR A 321 -21.89 32.51 -39.77
N ALA A 322 -23.19 32.64 -40.05
CA ALA A 322 -23.68 33.08 -41.35
C ALA A 322 -23.45 34.58 -41.60
N THR A 323 -23.51 35.41 -40.54
CA THR A 323 -23.19 36.85 -40.65
C THR A 323 -21.69 37.06 -40.87
N VAL A 324 -20.84 36.30 -40.18
CA VAL A 324 -19.39 36.29 -40.41
C VAL A 324 -19.03 35.88 -41.85
N GLU A 325 -19.64 34.82 -42.39
CA GLU A 325 -19.45 34.40 -43.79
C GLU A 325 -19.88 35.47 -44.79
N ALA A 326 -20.99 36.18 -44.54
CA ALA A 326 -21.45 37.27 -45.39
C ALA A 326 -20.49 38.47 -45.39
N HIS A 327 -19.88 38.81 -44.24
CA HIS A 327 -18.88 39.87 -44.18
C HIS A 327 -17.57 39.48 -44.89
N ILE A 328 -17.13 38.21 -44.80
CA ILE A 328 -15.96 37.73 -45.52
C ILE A 328 -16.19 37.81 -47.04
N ALA A 329 -17.32 37.31 -47.53
CA ALA A 329 -17.67 37.39 -48.95
C ALA A 329 -17.75 38.84 -49.47
N TYR A 330 -18.23 39.78 -48.64
CA TYR A 330 -18.24 41.20 -48.97
C TYR A 330 -16.82 41.77 -49.10
N ILE A 331 -15.93 41.44 -48.16
CA ILE A 331 -14.53 41.86 -48.17
C ILE A 331 -13.79 41.30 -49.39
N GLU A 332 -14.01 40.03 -49.74
CA GLU A 332 -13.42 39.41 -50.93
C GLU A 332 -13.80 40.15 -52.22
N ASN A 333 -15.08 40.53 -52.38
CA ASN A 333 -15.54 41.27 -53.55
C ASN A 333 -14.97 42.70 -53.60
N GLY A 334 -14.83 43.38 -52.45
CA GLY A 334 -14.20 44.70 -52.40
C GLY A 334 -12.71 44.67 -52.72
N MET A 335 -11.99 43.64 -52.24
CA MET A 335 -10.58 43.41 -52.61
C MET A 335 -10.42 43.13 -54.11
N TYR A 336 -11.33 42.36 -54.70
CA TYR A 336 -11.34 42.14 -56.15
C TYR A 336 -11.48 43.47 -56.93
N ARG A 337 -12.33 44.40 -56.46
CA ARG A 337 -12.50 45.72 -57.09
C ARG A 337 -11.33 46.67 -56.93
N LEU A 338 -10.63 46.63 -55.79
CA LEU A 338 -9.37 47.36 -55.60
C LEU A 338 -8.27 46.79 -56.52
N SER A 339 -8.27 45.48 -56.75
CA SER A 339 -7.31 44.83 -57.65
C SER A 339 -7.60 45.05 -59.14
N SER A 340 -8.87 45.21 -59.52
CA SER A 340 -9.31 45.28 -60.93
C SER A 340 -9.27 46.69 -61.55
N ASN A 341 -8.70 47.69 -60.86
CA ASN A 341 -8.53 49.05 -61.38
C ASN A 341 -7.04 49.34 -61.70
N PRO A 342 -6.51 48.96 -62.88
CA PRO A 342 -5.18 49.38 -63.31
C PRO A 342 -5.30 50.50 -64.34
N SER A 343 -5.34 51.77 -63.92
CA SER A 343 -4.98 52.89 -64.83
C SER A 343 -4.89 54.24 -64.13
N GLY A 344 -3.67 54.76 -64.06
CA GLY A 344 -3.39 56.18 -63.87
C GLY A 344 -2.14 56.44 -63.03
N ASN A 345 -0.94 56.30 -63.63
CA ASN A 345 0.22 57.19 -63.40
C ASN A 345 1.51 56.68 -64.09
N ALA A 346 1.60 56.88 -65.40
CA ALA A 346 2.83 56.72 -66.17
C ALA A 346 3.78 57.95 -66.02
N SER A 347 3.90 58.51 -64.82
CA SER A 347 4.83 59.62 -64.52
C SER A 347 5.64 59.43 -63.23
N GLN A 348 5.58 58.24 -62.64
CA GLN A 348 6.26 57.89 -61.39
C GLN A 348 7.52 57.03 -61.56
N SER A 349 7.93 56.68 -62.78
CA SER A 349 9.07 55.76 -63.02
C SER A 349 10.44 56.24 -62.52
N ARG A 350 10.58 57.49 -62.05
CA ARG A 350 11.84 58.00 -61.48
C ARG A 350 11.76 58.30 -59.97
N ALA A 351 10.56 58.30 -59.40
CA ALA A 351 10.33 58.38 -57.96
C ALA A 351 10.13 56.97 -57.37
N VAL A 352 9.62 56.04 -58.17
CA VAL A 352 9.52 54.61 -57.84
C VAL A 352 10.91 54.00 -57.64
N ASP A 353 11.93 54.40 -58.41
CA ASP A 353 13.31 53.90 -58.20
C ASP A 353 13.87 54.30 -56.83
N TYR A 354 13.54 55.50 -56.31
CA TYR A 354 13.97 55.92 -54.96
C TYR A 354 13.13 55.27 -53.85
N GLU A 355 11.82 55.09 -54.05
CA GLU A 355 10.97 54.38 -53.09
C GLU A 355 11.30 52.88 -53.02
N THR A 356 11.62 52.24 -54.14
CA THR A 356 12.03 50.83 -54.18
C THR A 356 13.43 50.64 -53.61
N GLU A 357 14.38 51.53 -53.89
CA GLU A 357 15.70 51.56 -53.22
C GLU A 357 15.56 51.76 -51.72
N GLN A 358 14.68 52.67 -51.27
CA GLN A 358 14.44 52.91 -49.85
C GLN A 358 13.78 51.72 -49.15
N GLN A 359 12.83 51.05 -49.80
CA GLN A 359 12.22 49.82 -49.28
C GLN A 359 13.21 48.64 -49.27
N LEU A 360 14.10 48.56 -50.25
CA LEU A 360 15.18 47.56 -50.28
C LEU A 360 16.23 47.82 -49.19
N ASP A 361 16.54 49.08 -48.90
CA ASP A 361 17.43 49.43 -47.78
C ASP A 361 16.78 49.15 -46.43
N GLU A 362 15.48 49.42 -46.29
CA GLU A 362 14.70 49.11 -45.09
C GLU A 362 14.59 47.59 -44.88
N THR A 363 14.40 46.80 -45.95
CA THR A 363 14.39 45.34 -45.86
C THR A 363 15.78 44.75 -45.61
N SER A 364 16.83 45.32 -46.19
CA SER A 364 18.22 44.94 -45.94
C SER A 364 18.65 45.21 -44.49
N THR A 365 18.31 46.38 -43.94
CA THR A 365 18.55 46.71 -42.53
C THR A 365 17.69 45.87 -41.58
N ARG A 366 16.43 45.58 -41.94
CA ARG A 366 15.58 44.67 -41.17
C ARG A 366 16.11 43.24 -41.15
N LEU A 367 16.59 42.73 -42.28
CA LEU A 367 17.24 41.41 -42.36
C LEU A 367 18.54 41.36 -41.55
N TYR A 368 19.37 42.39 -41.64
CA TYR A 368 20.59 42.51 -40.84
C TYR A 368 20.28 42.44 -39.33
N ASN A 369 19.25 43.16 -38.87
CA ASN A 369 18.80 43.11 -37.47
C ASN A 369 18.27 41.74 -37.06
N ILE A 370 17.55 41.03 -37.94
CA ILE A 370 17.04 39.68 -37.69
C ILE A 370 18.20 38.67 -37.58
N VAL A 371 19.21 38.78 -38.45
CA VAL A 371 20.39 37.90 -38.42
C VAL A 371 21.26 38.18 -37.19
N GLN A 372 21.33 39.45 -36.73
CA GLN A 372 22.05 39.84 -35.51
C GLN A 372 21.41 39.35 -34.20
N ASN A 373 20.14 38.91 -34.18
CA ASN A 373 19.50 38.45 -32.95
C ASN A 373 20.20 37.18 -32.40
N PRO A 374 20.82 37.24 -31.20
CA PRO A 374 21.70 36.19 -30.70
C PRO A 374 20.86 35.07 -30.06
N GLY A 375 20.66 33.99 -30.81
CA GLY A 375 19.98 32.78 -30.32
C GLY A 375 20.89 31.54 -30.26
N LEU A 376 22.06 31.56 -30.92
CA LEU A 376 23.06 30.50 -30.85
C LEU A 376 24.48 31.07 -30.99
N PRO A 377 25.45 30.57 -30.21
CA PRO A 377 26.86 30.93 -30.40
C PRO A 377 27.39 30.20 -31.64
N HIS A 378 27.88 30.93 -32.66
CA HIS A 378 28.61 30.47 -33.88
C HIS A 378 27.96 30.69 -35.26
N ALA A 379 26.91 31.52 -35.41
CA ALA A 379 26.49 31.92 -36.76
C ALA A 379 27.39 33.04 -37.32
N GLN A 380 27.85 32.91 -38.57
CA GLN A 380 28.60 33.94 -39.29
C GLN A 380 27.80 35.25 -39.33
N SER A 381 28.38 36.33 -38.79
CA SER A 381 27.85 37.68 -38.92
C SER A 381 27.97 38.12 -40.38
N LEU A 382 26.85 38.43 -41.02
CA LEU A 382 26.87 39.16 -42.30
C LEU A 382 27.53 40.53 -42.09
N PRO A 383 28.29 41.05 -43.07
CA PRO A 383 28.83 42.40 -43.02
C PRO A 383 27.69 43.43 -43.08
N PRO A 384 27.84 44.61 -42.45
CA PRO A 384 26.79 45.65 -42.46
C PRO A 384 26.50 46.11 -43.90
N PRO A 385 25.23 46.37 -44.26
CA PRO A 385 24.87 46.84 -45.59
C PRO A 385 25.52 48.21 -45.85
N GLU A 386 26.21 48.36 -46.99
CA GLU A 386 26.82 49.63 -47.40
C GLU A 386 25.73 50.62 -47.83
N SER A 387 25.33 51.50 -46.91
CA SER A 387 24.41 52.60 -47.21
C SER A 387 25.16 53.69 -47.97
N THR A 388 25.13 53.69 -49.30
CA THR A 388 25.07 54.86 -50.22
C THR A 388 25.37 54.40 -51.66
N GLY A 389 24.33 54.15 -52.47
CA GLY A 389 24.41 54.21 -53.94
C GLY A 389 24.88 52.95 -54.70
N GLY A 390 24.81 51.76 -54.10
CA GLY A 390 25.05 50.50 -54.80
C GLY A 390 23.88 50.14 -55.74
N ASP A 391 24.20 49.53 -56.89
CA ASP A 391 23.22 49.08 -57.88
C ASP A 391 22.19 48.14 -57.23
N VAL A 392 20.90 48.30 -57.55
CA VAL A 392 19.77 47.52 -56.96
C VAL A 392 20.02 46.00 -57.00
N THR A 393 20.80 45.55 -57.98
CA THR A 393 21.24 44.17 -58.16
C THR A 393 22.13 43.64 -57.01
N GLU A 394 23.04 44.45 -56.47
CA GLU A 394 23.94 44.08 -55.37
C GLU A 394 23.18 43.97 -54.04
N GLN A 395 22.20 44.84 -53.82
CA GLN A 395 21.34 44.83 -52.63
C GLN A 395 20.41 43.62 -52.62
N ILE A 396 19.87 43.23 -53.78
CA ILE A 396 19.11 41.97 -53.95
C ILE A 396 20.01 40.75 -53.71
N ALA A 397 21.26 40.78 -54.20
CA ALA A 397 22.21 39.69 -53.95
C ALA A 397 22.54 39.54 -52.45
N TYR A 398 22.69 40.66 -51.74
CA TYR A 398 22.90 40.67 -50.29
C TYR A 398 21.68 40.13 -49.53
N ILE A 399 20.47 40.56 -49.89
CA ILE A 399 19.21 40.04 -49.32
C ILE A 399 19.07 38.54 -49.59
N THR A 400 19.39 38.08 -50.80
CA THR A 400 19.31 36.66 -51.16
C THR A 400 20.32 35.84 -50.35
N ALA A 401 21.55 36.31 -50.20
CA ALA A 401 22.56 35.66 -49.36
C ALA A 401 22.14 35.64 -47.88
N GLY A 402 21.55 36.72 -47.37
CA GLY A 402 21.00 36.80 -46.02
C GLY A 402 19.83 35.85 -45.78
N LEU A 403 18.94 35.72 -46.76
CA LEU A 403 17.82 34.77 -46.72
C LEU A 403 18.30 33.32 -46.76
N SER A 404 19.25 32.97 -47.63
CA SER A 404 19.84 31.63 -47.63
C SER A 404 20.59 31.30 -46.33
N GLY A 405 21.24 32.29 -45.72
CA GLY A 405 21.85 32.15 -44.38
C GLY A 405 20.81 31.95 -43.27
N LEU A 406 19.67 32.63 -43.36
CA LEU A 406 18.54 32.46 -42.44
C LEU A 406 17.88 31.09 -42.61
N GLU A 407 17.69 30.63 -43.85
CA GLU A 407 17.15 29.31 -44.19
C GLU A 407 18.03 28.20 -43.60
N GLY A 408 19.35 28.28 -43.80
CA GLY A 408 20.29 27.34 -43.17
C GLY A 408 20.30 27.42 -41.63
N ARG A 409 19.99 28.57 -41.02
CA ARG A 409 19.82 28.70 -39.56
C ARG A 409 18.52 28.04 -39.10
N ILE A 410 17.43 28.19 -39.86
CA ILE A 410 16.15 27.53 -39.59
C ILE A 410 16.32 26.02 -39.70
N ASP A 411 17.00 25.51 -40.73
CA ASP A 411 17.26 24.07 -40.89
C ASP A 411 18.06 23.49 -39.72
N LYS A 412 19.11 24.18 -39.27
CA LYS A 412 19.88 23.77 -38.08
C LYS A 412 19.05 23.82 -36.80
N LEU A 413 18.16 24.81 -36.65
CA LEU A 413 17.24 24.89 -35.51
C LEU A 413 16.18 23.78 -35.54
N LEU A 414 15.69 23.43 -36.73
CA LEU A 414 14.78 22.31 -36.93
C LEU A 414 15.46 20.97 -36.65
N GLU A 415 16.73 20.82 -37.04
CA GLU A 415 17.56 19.67 -36.69
C GLU A 415 17.83 19.60 -35.19
N GLN A 416 18.17 20.71 -34.54
CA GLN A 416 18.31 20.76 -33.08
C GLN A 416 17.00 20.44 -32.36
N LYS A 417 15.87 20.96 -32.86
CA LYS A 417 14.54 20.64 -32.34
C LYS A 417 14.25 19.14 -32.51
N SER A 418 14.56 18.54 -33.65
CA SER A 418 14.31 17.10 -33.86
C SER A 418 15.18 16.26 -32.92
N ILE A 419 16.47 16.57 -32.78
CA ILE A 419 17.39 15.92 -31.84
C ILE A 419 16.89 16.06 -30.40
N LEU A 420 16.54 17.28 -29.96
CA LEU A 420 16.00 17.53 -28.62
C LEU A 420 14.67 16.79 -28.40
N THR A 421 13.80 16.72 -29.40
CA THR A 421 12.54 15.98 -29.31
C THR A 421 12.80 14.49 -29.15
N THR A 422 13.74 13.92 -29.90
CA THR A 422 14.17 12.53 -29.75
C THR A 422 14.83 12.27 -28.40
N GLN A 423 15.67 13.19 -27.91
CA GLN A 423 16.27 13.08 -26.57
C GLN A 423 15.23 13.14 -25.45
N ILE A 424 14.26 14.06 -25.54
CA ILE A 424 13.16 14.15 -24.57
C ILE A 424 12.31 12.88 -24.62
N GLN A 425 12.04 12.35 -25.82
CA GLN A 425 11.29 11.10 -25.97
C GLN A 425 12.06 9.91 -25.38
N GLN A 426 13.35 9.77 -25.68
CA GLN A 426 14.21 8.74 -25.11
C GLN A 426 14.32 8.86 -23.58
N GLN A 427 14.45 10.08 -23.05
CA GLN A 427 14.48 10.28 -21.59
C GLN A 427 13.14 9.93 -20.94
N ARG A 428 12.01 10.24 -21.59
CA ARG A 428 10.69 9.83 -21.13
C ARG A 428 10.51 8.32 -21.19
N GLU A 429 10.98 7.65 -22.23
CA GLU A 429 10.95 6.19 -22.35
C GLU A 429 11.86 5.51 -21.32
N LEU A 430 13.06 6.05 -21.05
CA LEU A 430 13.96 5.55 -20.02
C LEU A 430 13.38 5.73 -18.62
N ASN A 431 12.80 6.91 -18.34
CA ASN A 431 12.13 7.15 -17.06
C ASN A 431 10.88 6.30 -16.91
N SER A 432 10.08 6.13 -17.98
CA SER A 432 8.90 5.27 -17.98
C SER A 432 9.25 3.80 -17.78
N LYS A 433 10.36 3.31 -18.35
CA LYS A 433 10.89 1.96 -18.08
C LYS A 433 11.34 1.82 -16.62
N SER A 434 12.09 2.80 -16.10
CA SER A 434 12.52 2.78 -14.69
C SER A 434 11.34 2.87 -13.71
N ASP A 435 10.31 3.66 -14.03
CA ASP A 435 9.07 3.73 -13.27
C ASP A 435 8.33 2.38 -13.32
N ALA A 436 8.19 1.78 -14.50
CA ALA A 436 7.53 0.48 -14.66
C ALA A 436 8.27 -0.65 -13.91
N GLU A 437 9.60 -0.66 -13.91
CA GLU A 437 10.40 -1.62 -13.13
C GLU A 437 10.23 -1.40 -11.61
N ARG A 438 10.18 -0.14 -11.17
CA ARG A 438 9.90 0.19 -9.76
C ARG A 438 8.49 -0.21 -9.35
N ASP A 439 7.49 0.04 -10.20
CA ASP A 439 6.11 -0.34 -9.95
C ASP A 439 5.94 -1.86 -9.93
N ALA A 440 6.63 -2.59 -10.81
CA ALA A 440 6.66 -4.05 -10.78
C ALA A 440 7.28 -4.59 -9.48
N HIS A 441 8.40 -4.01 -9.03
CA HIS A 441 9.03 -4.39 -7.76
C HIS A 441 8.15 -4.02 -6.55
N ILE A 442 7.45 -2.88 -6.59
CA ILE A 442 6.48 -2.52 -5.55
C ILE A 442 5.32 -3.52 -5.54
N ALA A 443 4.80 -3.91 -6.70
CA ALA A 443 3.74 -4.91 -6.80
C ALA A 443 4.20 -6.27 -6.26
N GLU A 444 5.40 -6.72 -6.61
CA GLU A 444 5.99 -7.95 -6.06
C GLU A 444 6.16 -7.88 -4.53
N LEU A 445 6.66 -6.75 -4.00
CA LEU A 445 6.80 -6.57 -2.55
C LEU A 445 5.44 -6.53 -1.84
N VAL A 446 4.42 -5.93 -2.47
CA VAL A 446 3.04 -5.96 -1.96
C VAL A 446 2.48 -7.37 -1.97
N GLU A 447 2.73 -8.16 -3.02
CA GLU A 447 2.34 -9.56 -3.10
C GLU A 447 3.05 -10.42 -2.05
N GLN A 448 4.34 -10.18 -1.80
CA GLN A 448 5.07 -10.82 -0.70
C GLN A 448 4.52 -10.42 0.67
N LEU A 449 4.09 -9.17 0.86
CA LEU A 449 3.46 -8.73 2.10
C LEU A 449 2.06 -9.34 2.29
N THR A 450 1.28 -9.52 1.22
CA THR A 450 -0.03 -10.17 1.31
C THR A 450 0.11 -11.68 1.53
N SER A 451 1.09 -12.34 0.90
CA SER A 451 1.37 -13.76 1.14
C SER A 451 1.81 -14.00 2.58
N VAL A 452 2.75 -13.20 3.11
CA VAL A 452 3.18 -13.30 4.51
C VAL A 452 2.04 -13.00 5.49
N ARG A 453 1.17 -12.03 5.19
CA ARG A 453 -0.02 -11.78 6.02
C ARG A 453 -0.99 -12.95 6.02
N LYS A 454 -1.19 -13.58 4.87
CA LYS A 454 -2.05 -14.76 4.75
C LYS A 454 -1.45 -15.96 5.49
N GLU A 455 -0.14 -16.17 5.39
CA GLU A 455 0.57 -17.21 6.16
C GLU A 455 0.48 -16.96 7.66
N LEU A 456 0.60 -15.69 8.10
CA LEU A 456 0.41 -15.31 9.50
C LEU A 456 -1.03 -15.56 9.97
N GLU A 457 -2.03 -15.20 9.16
CA GLU A 457 -3.44 -15.45 9.47
C GLU A 457 -3.76 -16.95 9.57
N ILE A 458 -3.20 -17.77 8.67
CA ILE A 458 -3.30 -19.23 8.75
C ILE A 458 -2.63 -19.73 10.04
N SER A 459 -1.41 -19.31 10.33
CA SER A 459 -0.70 -19.70 11.56
C SER A 459 -1.42 -19.26 12.84
N ASP A 460 -2.05 -18.09 12.85
CA ASP A 460 -2.86 -17.60 13.97
C ASP A 460 -4.15 -18.43 14.12
N SER A 461 -4.78 -18.82 13.01
CA SER A 461 -5.97 -19.67 13.02
C SER A 461 -5.66 -21.09 13.51
N GLU A 462 -4.54 -21.68 13.10
CA GLU A 462 -4.05 -22.97 13.59
C GLU A 462 -3.64 -22.88 15.07
N GLY A 463 -3.06 -21.74 15.47
CA GLY A 463 -2.77 -21.42 16.87
C GLY A 463 -4.02 -21.28 17.73
N GLN A 464 -5.12 -20.74 17.19
CA GLN A 464 -6.42 -20.70 17.87
C GLN A 464 -7.05 -22.09 17.95
N GLN A 465 -7.06 -22.84 16.84
CA GLN A 465 -7.60 -24.20 16.81
C GLN A 465 -6.87 -25.12 17.81
N SER A 466 -5.54 -25.09 17.85
CA SER A 466 -4.77 -25.87 18.83
C SER A 466 -5.03 -25.45 20.28
N ARG A 467 -5.31 -24.17 20.55
CA ARG A 467 -5.74 -23.68 21.87
C ARG A 467 -7.14 -24.15 22.23
N GLU A 468 -8.07 -24.15 21.27
CA GLU A 468 -9.43 -24.65 21.46
C GLU A 468 -9.43 -26.16 21.72
N GLU A 469 -8.64 -26.92 20.96
CA GLU A 469 -8.42 -28.35 21.18
C GLU A 469 -7.82 -28.61 22.58
N LEU A 470 -6.82 -27.84 22.99
CA LEU A 470 -6.24 -27.93 24.34
C LEU A 470 -7.29 -27.62 25.42
N ASN A 471 -8.10 -26.57 25.24
CA ASN A 471 -9.17 -26.22 26.19
C ASN A 471 -10.22 -27.33 26.26
N SER A 472 -10.62 -27.91 25.13
CA SER A 472 -11.55 -29.04 25.11
C SER A 472 -10.97 -30.27 25.82
N VAL A 473 -9.69 -30.56 25.62
CA VAL A 473 -9.01 -31.66 26.34
C VAL A 473 -8.89 -31.36 27.83
N MET A 474 -8.62 -30.12 28.23
CA MET A 474 -8.61 -29.73 29.64
C MET A 474 -10.00 -29.85 30.27
N GLU A 475 -11.05 -29.42 29.58
CA GLU A 475 -12.44 -29.56 30.04
C GLU A 475 -12.83 -31.04 30.14
N GLN A 476 -12.48 -31.86 29.15
CA GLN A 476 -12.68 -33.32 29.22
C GLN A 476 -11.91 -33.94 30.38
N LEU A 477 -10.68 -33.50 30.65
CA LEU A 477 -9.89 -33.97 31.79
C LEU A 477 -10.52 -33.52 33.12
N GLU A 478 -11.06 -32.31 33.20
CA GLU A 478 -11.75 -31.80 34.38
C GLU A 478 -13.04 -32.60 34.65
N VAL A 479 -13.83 -32.90 33.61
CA VAL A 479 -14.99 -33.78 33.69
C VAL A 479 -14.59 -35.19 34.14
N VAL A 480 -13.55 -35.78 33.53
CA VAL A 480 -13.06 -37.11 33.93
C VAL A 480 -12.52 -37.10 35.35
N CYS A 481 -11.81 -36.06 35.79
CA CYS A 481 -11.36 -35.92 37.17
C CYS A 481 -12.54 -35.77 38.14
N GLN A 482 -13.59 -35.07 37.75
CA GLN A 482 -14.81 -34.89 38.55
C GLN A 482 -15.64 -36.18 38.63
N GLU A 483 -15.72 -36.93 37.52
CA GLU A 483 -16.29 -38.28 37.47
C GLU A 483 -15.46 -39.28 38.28
N LEU A 484 -14.13 -39.22 38.23
CA LEU A 484 -13.26 -40.06 39.05
C LEU A 484 -13.44 -39.74 40.54
N ALA A 485 -13.59 -38.46 40.90
CA ALA A 485 -13.86 -38.04 42.27
C ALA A 485 -15.24 -38.50 42.75
N GLY A 486 -16.27 -38.40 41.89
CA GLY A 486 -17.62 -38.92 42.16
C GLY A 486 -17.64 -40.45 42.29
N HIS A 487 -16.95 -41.16 41.40
CA HIS A 487 -16.79 -42.61 41.46
C HIS A 487 -15.94 -43.06 42.66
N GLN A 488 -14.99 -42.25 43.15
CA GLN A 488 -14.21 -42.57 44.35
C GLN A 488 -15.03 -42.46 45.64
N GLU A 489 -16.10 -41.65 45.64
CA GLU A 489 -17.10 -41.60 46.72
C GLU A 489 -18.17 -42.69 46.60
N GLU A 490 -18.57 -43.10 45.39
CA GLU A 490 -19.58 -44.15 45.17
C GLU A 490 -19.02 -45.60 45.18
N HIS A 491 -17.80 -45.87 44.73
CA HIS A 491 -17.25 -47.24 44.60
C HIS A 491 -16.43 -47.71 45.80
N ARG A 492 -16.88 -47.41 47.03
CA ARG A 492 -16.35 -48.11 48.22
C ARG A 492 -16.85 -49.55 48.37
N MET A 493 -17.78 -50.01 47.54
CA MET A 493 -18.22 -51.41 47.49
C MET A 493 -18.70 -51.78 46.06
N GLU A 494 -18.27 -52.94 45.57
CA GLU A 494 -18.73 -53.69 44.38
C GLU A 494 -18.24 -53.27 42.97
N ASP A 495 -17.88 -54.30 42.19
CA ASP A 495 -17.62 -54.37 40.73
C ASP A 495 -16.24 -54.04 40.13
N THR A 496 -15.25 -54.88 40.46
CA THR A 496 -13.91 -54.89 39.83
C THR A 496 -13.82 -55.63 38.48
N SER A 497 -14.92 -56.14 37.90
CA SER A 497 -14.87 -56.99 36.69
C SER A 497 -15.33 -56.30 35.41
N GLY A 498 -16.37 -55.47 35.45
CA GLY A 498 -16.85 -54.70 34.28
C GLY A 498 -16.00 -53.46 34.01
N ALA A 499 -15.51 -52.82 35.07
CA ALA A 499 -14.56 -51.71 34.97
C ALA A 499 -13.25 -52.11 34.26
N LEU A 500 -12.81 -53.35 34.44
CA LEU A 500 -11.57 -53.85 33.83
C LEU A 500 -11.69 -54.12 32.32
N THR A 501 -12.91 -54.36 31.81
CA THR A 501 -13.15 -54.54 30.36
C THR A 501 -13.36 -53.20 29.66
N SER A 502 -14.11 -52.28 30.25
CA SER A 502 -14.27 -50.91 29.70
C SER A 502 -12.96 -50.13 29.76
N GLU A 503 -12.15 -50.30 30.81
CA GLU A 503 -10.82 -49.71 30.91
C GLU A 503 -9.85 -50.30 29.86
N LYS A 504 -9.98 -51.59 29.52
CA LYS A 504 -9.17 -52.19 28.43
C LYS A 504 -9.54 -51.66 27.05
N GLU A 505 -10.83 -51.45 26.78
CA GLU A 505 -11.30 -50.87 25.51
C GLU A 505 -10.90 -49.39 25.39
N ALA A 506 -11.02 -48.62 26.47
CA ALA A 506 -10.54 -47.23 26.52
C ALA A 506 -9.01 -47.13 26.34
N ARG A 507 -8.24 -48.05 26.95
CA ARG A 507 -6.79 -48.13 26.76
C ARG A 507 -6.43 -48.52 25.32
N ALA A 508 -7.13 -49.45 24.70
CA ALA A 508 -6.88 -49.82 23.30
C ALA A 508 -7.16 -48.66 22.34
N HIS A 509 -8.21 -47.87 22.59
CA HIS A 509 -8.49 -46.65 21.81
C HIS A 509 -7.39 -45.60 22.00
N ALA A 510 -6.97 -45.35 23.25
CA ALA A 510 -5.89 -44.42 23.55
C ALA A 510 -4.55 -44.87 22.93
N GLU A 511 -4.24 -46.17 22.95
CA GLU A 511 -3.06 -46.75 22.30
C GLU A 511 -3.12 -46.56 20.77
N SER A 512 -4.29 -46.73 20.14
CA SER A 512 -4.44 -46.50 18.70
C SER A 512 -4.30 -45.03 18.30
N GLU A 513 -4.80 -44.09 19.12
CA GLU A 513 -4.61 -42.66 18.88
C GLU A 513 -3.16 -42.22 19.13
N LEU A 514 -2.48 -42.80 20.12
CA LEU A 514 -1.05 -42.59 20.32
C LEU A 514 -0.22 -43.11 19.14
N GLU A 515 -0.56 -44.27 18.58
CA GLU A 515 0.09 -44.81 17.39
C GLU A 515 -0.16 -43.93 16.15
N ARG A 516 -1.39 -43.41 16.00
CA ARG A 516 -1.74 -42.45 14.95
C ARG A 516 -0.94 -41.15 15.09
N LEU A 517 -0.88 -40.57 16.29
CA LEU A 517 -0.12 -39.35 16.59
C LEU A 517 1.38 -39.58 16.41
N GLN A 518 1.90 -40.75 16.79
CA GLN A 518 3.29 -41.12 16.57
C GLN A 518 3.61 -41.19 15.06
N SER A 519 2.72 -41.77 14.25
CA SER A 519 2.87 -41.79 12.80
C SER A 519 2.86 -40.39 12.18
N VAL A 520 1.99 -39.49 12.66
CA VAL A 520 1.97 -38.09 12.21
C VAL A 520 3.24 -37.35 12.61
N MET A 521 3.72 -37.51 13.85
CA MET A 521 4.98 -36.91 14.31
C MET A 521 6.18 -37.42 13.50
N GLU A 522 6.22 -38.72 13.18
CA GLU A 522 7.25 -39.26 12.29
C GLU A 522 7.13 -38.71 10.86
N GLY A 523 5.91 -38.46 10.36
CA GLY A 523 5.67 -37.78 9.08
C GLY A 523 6.23 -36.37 9.06
N LEU A 524 5.89 -35.55 10.07
CA LEU A 524 6.38 -34.19 10.23
C LEU A 524 7.90 -34.14 10.42
N GLN A 525 8.48 -35.12 11.12
CA GLN A 525 9.94 -35.21 11.29
C GLN A 525 10.63 -35.53 9.96
N ARG A 526 10.08 -36.45 9.15
CA ARG A 526 10.61 -36.74 7.81
C ARG A 526 10.48 -35.54 6.86
N GLU A 527 9.40 -34.77 6.96
CA GLU A 527 9.20 -33.54 6.18
C GLU A 527 10.21 -32.46 6.58
N LYS A 528 10.44 -32.27 7.89
CA LYS A 528 11.46 -31.36 8.41
C LYS A 528 12.86 -31.76 7.95
N ASP A 529 13.19 -33.05 8.00
CA ASP A 529 14.49 -33.56 7.54
C ASP A 529 14.64 -33.36 6.01
N ALA A 530 13.58 -33.62 5.23
CA ALA A 530 13.57 -33.34 3.78
C ALA A 530 13.71 -31.84 3.46
N GLN A 531 13.13 -30.96 4.27
CA GLN A 531 13.27 -29.51 4.13
C GLN A 531 14.69 -29.05 4.47
N ALA A 532 15.34 -29.65 5.48
CA ALA A 532 16.73 -29.39 5.80
C ALA A 532 17.67 -29.83 4.66
N ASP A 533 17.44 -31.01 4.08
CA ASP A 533 18.19 -31.52 2.93
C ASP A 533 18.01 -30.62 1.69
N ALA A 534 16.77 -30.16 1.44
CA ALA A 534 16.47 -29.23 0.35
C ALA A 534 17.15 -27.87 0.56
N HIS A 535 17.17 -27.34 1.79
CA HIS A 535 17.87 -26.12 2.12
C HIS A 535 19.39 -26.27 1.91
N GLU A 536 19.98 -27.39 2.36
CA GLU A 536 21.40 -27.65 2.15
C GLU A 536 21.73 -27.75 0.64
N ALA A 537 20.89 -28.43 -0.15
CA ALA A 537 21.04 -28.48 -1.60
C ALA A 537 20.96 -27.09 -2.26
N ARG A 538 20.05 -26.22 -1.80
CA ARG A 538 19.96 -24.83 -2.28
C ARG A 538 21.23 -24.04 -1.96
N THR A 539 21.75 -24.14 -0.73
CA THR A 539 23.01 -23.44 -0.37
C THR A 539 24.21 -23.92 -1.19
N ARG A 540 24.26 -25.21 -1.54
CA ARG A 540 25.29 -25.74 -2.45
C ARG A 540 25.15 -25.15 -3.85
N ALA A 541 23.94 -25.13 -4.41
CA ALA A 541 23.67 -24.53 -5.72
C ALA A 541 24.00 -23.02 -5.75
N GLU A 542 23.66 -22.28 -4.69
CA GLU A 542 24.01 -20.87 -4.53
C GLU A 542 25.52 -20.66 -4.49
N SER A 543 26.26 -21.53 -3.81
CA SER A 543 27.73 -21.47 -3.79
C SER A 543 28.34 -21.74 -5.17
N GLU A 544 27.80 -22.70 -5.93
CA GLU A 544 28.23 -22.98 -7.30
C GLU A 544 27.94 -21.79 -8.23
N LEU A 545 26.75 -21.19 -8.13
CA LEU A 545 26.41 -19.98 -8.87
C LEU A 545 27.36 -18.81 -8.54
N ALA A 546 27.72 -18.62 -7.26
CA ALA A 546 28.68 -17.60 -6.86
C ALA A 546 30.07 -17.85 -7.48
N THR A 547 30.52 -19.11 -7.55
CA THR A 547 31.79 -19.45 -8.22
C THR A 547 31.74 -19.22 -9.73
N LEU A 548 30.63 -19.56 -10.39
CA LEU A 548 30.44 -19.32 -11.82
C LEU A 548 30.37 -17.82 -12.13
N GLN A 549 29.70 -17.03 -11.28
CA GLN A 549 29.67 -15.57 -11.40
C GLN A 549 31.06 -14.95 -11.26
N ALA A 550 31.88 -15.43 -10.31
CA ALA A 550 33.26 -14.98 -10.17
C ALA A 550 34.09 -15.30 -11.42
N HIS A 551 33.95 -16.51 -11.98
CA HIS A 551 34.64 -16.91 -13.20
C HIS A 551 34.20 -16.08 -14.42
N MET A 552 32.90 -15.77 -14.55
CA MET A 552 32.41 -14.86 -15.61
C MET A 552 32.96 -13.44 -15.45
N ALA A 553 33.07 -12.92 -14.22
CA ALA A 553 33.66 -11.61 -13.96
C ALA A 553 35.15 -11.58 -14.32
N GLU A 554 35.89 -12.67 -14.04
CA GLU A 554 37.29 -12.79 -14.42
C GLU A 554 37.49 -12.84 -15.94
N ILE A 555 36.67 -13.63 -16.67
CA ILE A 555 36.71 -13.63 -18.15
C ILE A 555 36.40 -12.24 -18.71
N ARG A 556 35.43 -11.52 -18.15
CA ARG A 556 35.11 -10.14 -18.58
C ARG A 556 36.30 -9.22 -18.37
N SER A 557 36.95 -9.27 -17.21
CA SER A 557 38.15 -8.48 -16.96
C SER A 557 39.31 -8.84 -17.90
N GLN A 558 39.48 -10.12 -18.23
CA GLN A 558 40.49 -10.54 -19.22
C GLN A 558 40.19 -9.99 -20.62
N ASN A 559 38.93 -9.99 -21.05
CA ASN A 559 38.52 -9.37 -22.31
C ASN A 559 38.72 -7.85 -22.29
N ASP A 560 38.40 -7.17 -21.20
CA ASP A 560 38.63 -5.73 -21.06
C ASP A 560 40.14 -5.39 -21.15
N ASN A 561 40.99 -6.19 -20.52
CA ASN A 561 42.43 -6.04 -20.64
C ASN A 561 42.91 -6.31 -22.06
N HIS A 562 42.42 -7.39 -22.71
CA HIS A 562 42.80 -7.71 -24.08
C HIS A 562 42.37 -6.63 -25.07
N THR A 563 41.18 -6.06 -24.92
CA THR A 563 40.71 -4.94 -25.75
C THR A 563 41.54 -3.67 -25.52
N GLN A 564 41.95 -3.39 -24.28
CA GLN A 564 42.89 -2.29 -24.00
C GLN A 564 44.26 -2.52 -24.64
N GLU A 565 44.80 -3.73 -24.59
CA GLU A 565 46.05 -4.07 -25.28
C GLU A 565 45.93 -3.92 -26.80
N LEU A 566 44.81 -4.34 -27.38
CA LEU A 566 44.56 -4.30 -28.82
C LEU A 566 44.39 -2.85 -29.32
N THR A 567 43.70 -2.00 -28.54
CA THR A 567 43.59 -0.56 -28.85
C THR A 567 44.92 0.17 -28.70
N ALA A 568 45.73 -0.16 -27.69
CA ALA A 568 47.08 0.39 -27.54
C ALA A 568 47.98 -0.01 -28.73
N ALA A 569 47.96 -1.29 -29.13
CA ALA A 569 48.70 -1.78 -30.29
C ALA A 569 48.25 -1.10 -31.60
N HIS A 570 46.94 -0.86 -31.76
CA HIS A 570 46.40 -0.14 -32.91
C HIS A 570 46.92 1.30 -32.97
N SER A 571 46.90 2.03 -31.85
CA SER A 571 47.41 3.40 -31.78
C SER A 571 48.91 3.49 -32.11
N GLN A 572 49.69 2.47 -31.70
CA GLN A 572 51.11 2.39 -32.03
C GLN A 572 51.31 2.16 -33.54
N ALA A 573 50.52 1.28 -34.15
CA ALA A 573 50.56 1.05 -35.59
C ALA A 573 50.19 2.30 -36.39
N GLU A 574 49.14 3.03 -35.98
CA GLU A 574 48.76 4.31 -36.60
C GLU A 574 49.90 5.34 -36.53
N SER A 575 50.60 5.41 -35.39
CA SER A 575 51.75 6.32 -35.23
C SER A 575 52.92 5.99 -36.16
N GLU A 576 53.19 4.69 -36.39
CA GLU A 576 54.21 4.24 -37.34
C GLU A 576 53.79 4.50 -38.78
N VAL A 577 52.51 4.31 -39.12
CA VAL A 577 51.98 4.64 -40.45
C VAL A 577 52.13 6.14 -40.72
N ALA A 578 51.79 7.00 -39.76
CA ALA A 578 51.98 8.45 -39.89
C ALA A 578 53.46 8.82 -40.08
N ARG A 579 54.37 8.16 -39.35
CA ARG A 579 55.81 8.36 -39.50
C ARG A 579 56.30 7.95 -40.89
N LEU A 580 55.86 6.79 -41.39
CA LEU A 580 56.22 6.30 -42.72
C LEU A 580 55.66 7.20 -43.82
N GLN A 581 54.45 7.73 -43.67
CA GLN A 581 53.87 8.69 -44.61
C GLN A 581 54.72 9.96 -44.74
N GLY A 582 55.22 10.50 -43.61
CA GLY A 582 56.11 11.67 -43.63
C GLY A 582 57.43 11.43 -44.36
N VAL A 583 57.97 10.20 -44.28
CA VAL A 583 59.19 9.83 -45.04
C VAL A 583 58.91 9.76 -46.54
N ILE A 584 57.74 9.25 -46.94
CA ILE A 584 57.33 9.18 -48.35
C ILE A 584 57.20 10.59 -48.93
N ASP A 585 56.52 11.50 -48.25
CA ASP A 585 56.33 12.89 -48.71
C ASP A 585 57.69 13.61 -48.88
N GLN A 586 58.63 13.36 -47.97
CA GLN A 586 59.98 13.91 -48.04
C GLN A 586 60.74 13.39 -49.27
N LEU A 587 60.71 12.08 -49.53
CA LEU A 587 61.33 11.48 -50.72
C LEU A 587 60.70 12.01 -52.02
N GLN A 588 59.38 12.20 -52.06
CA GLN A 588 58.70 12.78 -53.23
C GLN A 588 59.22 14.20 -53.53
N SER A 589 59.33 15.06 -52.51
CA SER A 589 59.84 16.43 -52.67
C SER A 589 61.28 16.49 -53.19
N GLU A 590 62.15 15.58 -52.75
CA GLU A 590 63.53 15.47 -53.24
C GLU A 590 63.59 15.01 -54.69
N THR A 591 62.65 14.17 -55.10
CA THR A 591 62.57 13.64 -56.47
C THR A 591 62.13 14.74 -57.43
N ASP A 592 61.10 15.52 -57.07
CA ASP A 592 60.61 16.65 -57.87
C ASP A 592 61.66 17.75 -58.04
N ALA A 593 62.44 18.04 -56.99
CA ALA A 593 63.54 19.00 -57.06
C ALA A 593 64.64 18.55 -58.04
N LYS A 594 64.95 17.25 -58.10
CA LYS A 594 65.94 16.69 -59.04
C LYS A 594 65.44 16.75 -60.48
N VAL A 595 64.17 16.44 -60.72
CA VAL A 595 63.57 16.49 -62.07
C VAL A 595 63.63 17.92 -62.64
N ASN A 596 63.28 18.93 -61.85
CA ASN A 596 63.30 20.34 -62.29
C ASN A 596 64.71 20.87 -62.60
N ALA A 597 65.74 20.43 -61.86
CA ALA A 597 67.12 20.81 -62.15
C ALA A 597 67.64 20.22 -63.47
N THR A 598 67.18 19.01 -63.84
CA THR A 598 67.61 18.34 -65.08
C THR A 598 66.96 18.91 -66.34
N THR A 599 65.75 19.47 -66.25
CA THR A 599 65.04 20.06 -67.39
C THR A 599 65.58 21.45 -67.77
N GLU A 600 66.06 22.24 -66.79
CA GLU A 600 66.71 23.54 -67.03
C GLU A 600 68.09 23.39 -67.70
N ALA A 601 68.87 22.37 -67.33
CA ALA A 601 70.17 22.12 -67.94
C ALA A 601 70.10 21.70 -69.42
N HIS A 602 69.00 21.06 -69.84
CA HIS A 602 68.84 20.55 -71.22
C HIS A 602 68.43 21.63 -72.24
N LEU A 603 67.84 22.76 -71.81
CA LEU A 603 67.41 23.86 -72.69
C LEU A 603 68.55 24.79 -73.11
N GLU A 604 69.61 24.89 -72.30
CA GLU A 604 70.78 25.74 -72.58
C GLU A 604 71.72 25.10 -73.62
N GLN A 605 71.79 23.76 -73.64
CA GLN A 605 72.68 22.99 -74.53
C GLN A 605 72.21 23.00 -76.00
N LEU A 606 70.90 23.05 -76.26
CA LEU A 606 70.31 23.06 -77.61
C LEU A 606 70.50 24.39 -78.37
N ARG A 607 70.79 25.50 -77.67
CA ARG A 607 71.08 26.81 -78.30
C ARG A 607 72.49 26.89 -78.89
N SER A 608 73.44 26.16 -78.31
CA SER A 608 74.85 26.20 -78.71
C SER A 608 75.19 25.40 -79.98
N GLN A 609 74.29 24.51 -80.41
CA GLN A 609 74.52 23.59 -81.53
C GLN A 609 74.02 24.13 -82.89
N SER A 610 73.28 25.25 -82.90
CA SER A 610 72.68 25.84 -84.11
C SER A 610 73.65 26.72 -84.93
N ASP A 611 74.73 27.22 -84.33
CA ASP A 611 75.61 28.22 -84.96
C ASP A 611 76.79 27.62 -85.76
N ALA A 612 76.96 26.29 -85.76
CA ALA A 612 78.17 25.63 -86.29
C ALA A 612 78.02 25.03 -87.70
N HIS A 613 76.85 25.06 -88.33
CA HIS A 613 76.59 24.31 -89.57
C HIS A 613 76.60 25.13 -90.88
N THR A 614 77.08 26.39 -90.88
CA THR A 614 77.32 27.18 -92.10
C THR A 614 78.73 27.01 -92.69
N GLU A 615 79.63 26.25 -92.04
CA GLU A 615 80.95 25.89 -92.57
C GLU A 615 80.95 24.56 -93.36
N GLU A 616 79.81 24.25 -93.98
CA GLU A 616 79.56 23.07 -94.80
C GLU A 616 80.33 23.03 -96.14
N LEU A 617 81.37 23.85 -96.35
CA LEU A 617 82.03 23.95 -97.66
C LEU A 617 83.57 24.10 -97.62
N THR A 618 84.21 23.67 -96.53
CA THR A 618 85.53 22.99 -96.64
C THR A 618 85.35 21.47 -96.93
N ALA A 619 84.10 21.10 -97.17
CA ALA A 619 83.48 19.78 -97.23
C ALA A 619 83.84 18.85 -98.39
N ALA A 620 84.57 19.25 -99.42
CA ALA A 620 84.77 18.32 -100.55
C ALA A 620 85.91 17.30 -100.31
N ARG A 621 86.77 17.53 -99.30
CA ARG A 621 87.92 16.66 -98.99
C ARG A 621 87.80 15.90 -97.67
N SER A 622 87.06 16.41 -96.69
CA SER A 622 86.57 15.62 -95.55
C SER A 622 85.47 14.64 -95.95
N GLN A 623 84.99 14.65 -97.20
CA GLN A 623 83.92 13.76 -97.66
C GLN A 623 84.36 12.30 -97.79
N ALA A 624 85.64 12.04 -98.11
CA ALA A 624 86.18 10.69 -98.27
C ALA A 624 86.74 10.10 -96.97
N ASP A 625 87.48 10.89 -96.17
CA ASP A 625 87.88 10.49 -94.80
C ASP A 625 86.71 10.57 -93.83
N GLY A 626 85.72 11.41 -94.12
CA GLY A 626 84.44 11.45 -93.45
C GLY A 626 83.53 10.29 -93.82
N GLU A 627 83.63 9.64 -94.98
CA GLU A 627 82.94 8.35 -95.22
C GLU A 627 83.50 7.26 -94.30
N ILE A 628 84.82 7.23 -94.09
CA ILE A 628 85.47 6.26 -93.19
C ILE A 628 85.17 6.59 -91.72
N THR A 629 85.27 7.86 -91.31
CA THR A 629 84.92 8.32 -89.96
C THR A 629 83.40 8.26 -89.71
N ARG A 630 82.56 8.36 -90.75
CA ARG A 630 81.10 8.15 -90.71
C ARG A 630 80.75 6.69 -90.58
N LEU A 631 81.46 5.79 -91.26
CA LEU A 631 81.29 4.36 -91.09
C LEU A 631 81.78 3.90 -89.71
N GLN A 632 82.89 4.46 -89.19
CA GLN A 632 83.33 4.24 -87.81
C GLN A 632 82.38 4.86 -86.77
N GLY A 633 81.89 6.08 -87.01
CA GLY A 633 80.85 6.71 -86.18
C GLY A 633 79.53 5.96 -86.25
N LEU A 634 79.16 5.37 -87.39
CA LEU A 634 78.00 4.48 -87.51
C LEU A 634 78.22 3.16 -86.78
N ILE A 635 79.44 2.62 -86.76
CA ILE A 635 79.76 1.41 -85.99
C ILE A 635 79.73 1.72 -84.49
N ASP A 636 80.33 2.82 -84.03
CA ASP A 636 80.31 3.23 -82.62
C ASP A 636 78.90 3.63 -82.17
N GLN A 637 78.11 4.24 -83.05
CA GLN A 637 76.69 4.53 -82.81
C GLN A 637 75.84 3.27 -82.82
N LEU A 638 76.11 2.30 -83.71
CA LEU A 638 75.46 0.97 -83.66
C LEU A 638 75.87 0.17 -82.42
N GLN A 639 77.10 0.33 -81.93
CA GLN A 639 77.56 -0.29 -80.68
C GLN A 639 76.94 0.39 -79.46
N SER A 640 76.87 1.72 -79.43
CA SER A 640 76.16 2.52 -78.41
C SER A 640 74.66 2.20 -78.40
N ASP A 641 74.04 2.11 -79.57
CA ASP A 641 72.64 1.71 -79.75
C ASP A 641 72.42 0.25 -79.37
N SER A 642 73.40 -0.62 -79.58
CA SER A 642 73.34 -2.01 -79.13
C SER A 642 73.48 -2.12 -77.61
N SER A 643 74.34 -1.31 -76.97
CA SER A 643 74.46 -1.28 -75.51
C SER A 643 73.25 -0.64 -74.85
N SER A 644 72.70 0.45 -75.41
CA SER A 644 71.46 1.05 -74.89
C SER A 644 70.26 0.13 -75.11
N LYS A 645 70.20 -0.60 -76.24
CA LYS A 645 69.21 -1.68 -76.45
C LYS A 645 69.40 -2.85 -75.47
N ALA A 646 70.63 -3.22 -75.11
CA ALA A 646 70.89 -4.24 -74.10
C ALA A 646 70.47 -3.76 -72.70
N GLU A 647 70.82 -2.53 -72.31
CA GLU A 647 70.41 -1.95 -71.02
C GLU A 647 68.90 -1.78 -70.90
N THR A 648 68.23 -1.34 -71.98
CA THR A 648 66.75 -1.28 -72.04
C THR A 648 66.10 -2.66 -72.06
N ALA A 649 66.73 -3.67 -72.67
CA ALA A 649 66.25 -5.05 -72.60
C ALA A 649 66.38 -5.62 -71.17
N GLU A 650 67.50 -5.38 -70.47
CA GLU A 650 67.66 -5.78 -69.08
C GLU A 650 66.71 -5.02 -68.14
N ALA A 651 66.49 -3.72 -68.36
CA ALA A 651 65.50 -2.94 -67.63
C ALA A 651 64.07 -3.47 -67.88
N HIS A 652 63.77 -3.87 -69.12
CA HIS A 652 62.47 -4.48 -69.44
C HIS A 652 62.30 -5.85 -68.80
N GLU A 653 63.34 -6.68 -68.76
CA GLU A 653 63.32 -7.99 -68.08
C GLU A 653 63.13 -7.84 -66.56
N ARG A 654 63.82 -6.87 -65.93
CA ARG A 654 63.60 -6.54 -64.51
C ARG A 654 62.18 -6.06 -64.25
N ALA A 655 61.63 -5.21 -65.11
CA ALA A 655 60.24 -4.76 -64.99
C ALA A 655 59.24 -5.91 -65.18
N GLN A 656 59.49 -6.83 -66.12
CA GLN A 656 58.66 -8.03 -66.31
C GLN A 656 58.71 -8.95 -65.09
N GLN A 657 59.88 -9.14 -64.47
CA GLN A 657 60.01 -9.92 -63.23
C GLN A 657 59.23 -9.28 -62.08
N GLN A 658 59.30 -7.95 -61.93
CA GLN A 658 58.52 -7.21 -60.93
C GLN A 658 57.01 -7.31 -61.19
N ILE A 659 56.57 -7.26 -62.44
CA ILE A 659 55.16 -7.45 -62.80
C ILE A 659 54.70 -8.86 -62.44
N LEU A 660 55.49 -9.89 -62.73
CA LEU A 660 55.17 -11.28 -62.36
C LEU A 660 55.11 -11.48 -60.84
N GLU A 661 56.01 -10.84 -60.09
CA GLU A 661 55.99 -10.87 -58.62
C GLU A 661 54.78 -10.14 -58.04
N LEU A 662 54.41 -8.99 -58.61
CA LEU A 662 53.18 -8.27 -58.26
C LEU A 662 51.92 -9.06 -58.62
N GLU A 663 51.88 -9.71 -59.77
CA GLU A 663 50.78 -10.59 -60.16
C GLU A 663 50.64 -11.78 -59.18
N ALA A 664 51.76 -12.39 -58.78
CA ALA A 664 51.76 -13.48 -57.80
C ALA A 664 51.25 -13.02 -56.43
N THR A 665 51.69 -11.85 -55.94
CA THR A 665 51.23 -11.30 -54.65
C THR A 665 49.75 -10.89 -54.71
N MET A 666 49.29 -10.26 -55.78
CA MET A 666 47.86 -9.97 -55.97
C MET A 666 47.01 -11.25 -55.98
N GLN A 667 47.50 -12.31 -56.61
CA GLN A 667 46.78 -13.58 -56.65
C GLN A 667 46.76 -14.29 -55.30
N GLN A 668 47.83 -14.17 -54.52
CA GLN A 668 47.85 -14.63 -53.13
C GLN A 668 46.85 -13.86 -52.26
N ILE A 669 46.83 -12.52 -52.36
CA ILE A 669 45.86 -11.68 -51.62
C ILE A 669 44.43 -12.04 -51.99
N ARG A 670 44.13 -12.27 -53.28
CA ARG A 670 42.80 -12.70 -53.73
C ARG A 670 42.39 -14.05 -53.14
N ASN A 671 43.29 -15.03 -53.16
CA ASN A 671 43.00 -16.35 -52.59
C ASN A 671 42.77 -16.27 -51.08
N GLU A 672 43.54 -15.42 -50.39
CA GLU A 672 43.38 -15.20 -48.94
C GLU A 672 42.08 -14.46 -48.63
N SER A 673 41.71 -13.44 -49.41
CA SER A 673 40.40 -12.76 -49.27
C SER A 673 39.23 -13.69 -49.56
N ASP A 674 39.35 -14.56 -50.57
CA ASP A 674 38.30 -15.54 -50.91
C ASP A 674 38.16 -16.60 -49.82
N ALA A 675 39.27 -17.01 -49.19
CA ALA A 675 39.25 -17.93 -48.05
C ALA A 675 38.60 -17.28 -46.82
N GLN A 676 38.95 -16.04 -46.49
CA GLN A 676 38.34 -15.29 -45.39
C GLN A 676 36.86 -15.03 -45.63
N LEU A 677 36.46 -14.69 -46.86
CA LEU A 677 35.06 -14.55 -47.23
C LEU A 677 34.30 -15.85 -47.05
N LYS A 678 34.88 -16.98 -47.45
CA LYS A 678 34.26 -18.30 -47.29
C LYS A 678 34.06 -18.67 -45.82
N GLU A 679 35.07 -18.45 -44.99
CA GLU A 679 34.97 -18.67 -43.54
C GLU A 679 33.92 -17.76 -42.88
N ALA A 680 33.87 -16.49 -43.29
CA ALA A 680 32.84 -15.55 -42.84
C ALA A 680 31.42 -15.98 -43.29
N THR A 681 31.27 -16.52 -44.50
CA THR A 681 29.97 -17.04 -44.96
C THR A 681 29.58 -18.31 -44.21
N ASP A 682 30.52 -19.24 -43.96
CA ASP A 682 30.24 -20.49 -43.27
C ASP A 682 29.86 -20.22 -41.81
N SER A 683 30.60 -19.36 -41.11
CA SER A 683 30.24 -18.94 -39.74
C SER A 683 28.90 -18.21 -39.67
N ARG A 684 28.57 -17.37 -40.66
CA ARG A 684 27.25 -16.74 -40.77
C ARG A 684 26.14 -17.78 -40.96
N THR A 685 26.31 -18.77 -41.83
CA THR A 685 25.29 -19.82 -42.02
C THR A 685 25.08 -20.66 -40.75
N GLN A 686 26.15 -20.91 -39.99
CA GLN A 686 26.06 -21.59 -38.70
C GLN A 686 25.27 -20.75 -37.69
N ALA A 687 25.55 -19.45 -37.60
CA ALA A 687 24.79 -18.54 -36.73
C ALA A 687 23.30 -18.45 -37.13
N GLU A 688 23.01 -18.34 -38.44
CA GLU A 688 21.63 -18.33 -38.95
C GLU A 688 20.89 -19.64 -38.61
N SER A 689 21.56 -20.79 -38.61
CA SER A 689 20.97 -22.08 -38.22
C SER A 689 20.67 -22.18 -36.71
N GLU A 690 21.52 -21.64 -35.86
CA GLU A 690 21.28 -21.58 -34.41
C GLU A 690 20.15 -20.60 -34.07
N VAL A 691 20.08 -19.46 -34.77
CA VAL A 691 18.95 -18.52 -34.63
C VAL A 691 17.63 -19.21 -35.01
N ALA A 692 17.58 -19.90 -36.15
CA ALA A 692 16.38 -20.63 -36.56
C ALA A 692 15.98 -21.72 -35.54
N ARG A 693 16.96 -22.40 -34.94
CA ARG A 693 16.70 -23.38 -33.88
C ARG A 693 16.14 -22.73 -32.62
N LEU A 694 16.70 -21.59 -32.20
CA LEU A 694 16.21 -20.84 -31.04
C LEU A 694 14.80 -20.29 -31.27
N GLU A 695 14.50 -19.81 -32.47
CA GLU A 695 13.15 -19.35 -32.85
C GLU A 695 12.11 -20.48 -32.74
N VAL A 696 12.44 -21.69 -33.20
CA VAL A 696 11.56 -22.87 -33.04
C VAL A 696 11.35 -23.21 -31.56
N LEU A 697 12.42 -23.15 -30.76
CA LEU A 697 12.35 -23.46 -29.33
C LEU A 697 11.53 -22.43 -28.56
N MET A 698 11.69 -21.13 -28.87
CA MET A 698 10.83 -20.07 -28.34
C MET A 698 9.38 -20.24 -28.77
N GLY A 699 9.14 -20.66 -30.02
CA GLY A 699 7.81 -20.99 -30.52
C GLY A 699 7.15 -22.13 -29.75
N GLN A 700 7.91 -23.17 -29.40
CA GLN A 700 7.45 -24.28 -28.57
C GLN A 700 7.14 -23.85 -27.14
N ILE A 701 8.03 -23.09 -26.49
CA ILE A 701 7.77 -22.55 -25.15
C ILE A 701 6.50 -21.68 -25.17
N ARG A 702 6.34 -20.82 -26.18
CA ARG A 702 5.15 -19.98 -26.30
C ARG A 702 3.87 -20.82 -26.46
N ALA A 703 3.92 -21.87 -27.29
CA ALA A 703 2.79 -22.77 -27.50
C ALA A 703 2.42 -23.58 -26.24
N ASP A 704 3.40 -23.92 -25.40
CA ASP A 704 3.17 -24.61 -24.12
C ASP A 704 2.63 -23.66 -23.03
N MET A 705 3.06 -22.40 -23.03
CA MET A 705 2.62 -21.40 -22.04
C MET A 705 1.24 -20.80 -22.31
N GLU A 706 0.84 -20.67 -23.58
CA GLU A 706 -0.46 -20.11 -23.97
C GLU A 706 -1.68 -20.85 -23.38
N PRO A 707 -1.76 -22.20 -23.38
CA PRO A 707 -2.86 -22.92 -22.73
C PRO A 707 -2.82 -22.80 -21.20
N GLN A 708 -1.63 -22.77 -20.57
CA GLN A 708 -1.52 -22.58 -19.11
C GLN A 708 -1.98 -21.18 -18.68
N LEU A 709 -1.63 -20.15 -19.47
CA LEU A 709 -2.10 -18.80 -19.23
C LEU A 709 -3.63 -18.73 -19.38
N ARG A 710 -4.18 -19.39 -20.41
CA ARG A 710 -5.62 -19.44 -20.63
C ARG A 710 -6.34 -20.13 -19.46
N GLU A 711 -5.86 -21.28 -19.01
CA GLU A 711 -6.41 -21.98 -17.85
C GLU A 711 -6.34 -21.14 -16.59
N ALA A 712 -5.22 -20.46 -16.34
CA ALA A 712 -5.08 -19.53 -15.21
C ALA A 712 -6.07 -18.35 -15.30
N THR A 713 -6.31 -17.80 -16.49
CA THR A 713 -7.30 -16.73 -16.69
C THR A 713 -8.74 -17.21 -16.49
N GLU A 714 -9.06 -18.42 -16.92
CA GLU A 714 -10.39 -19.02 -16.72
C GLU A 714 -10.62 -19.37 -15.23
N ALA A 715 -9.62 -19.89 -14.53
CA ALA A 715 -9.66 -20.13 -13.09
C ALA A 715 -9.82 -18.83 -12.30
N ARG A 716 -9.11 -17.76 -12.71
CA ARG A 716 -9.26 -16.43 -12.11
C ARG A 716 -10.67 -15.87 -12.30
N ALA A 717 -11.23 -15.97 -13.51
CA ALA A 717 -12.60 -15.52 -13.77
C ALA A 717 -13.64 -16.30 -12.92
N HIS A 718 -13.43 -17.60 -12.71
CA HIS A 718 -14.26 -18.39 -11.80
C HIS A 718 -14.14 -17.91 -10.35
N ALA A 719 -12.92 -17.65 -9.87
CA ALA A 719 -12.70 -17.14 -8.52
C ALA A 719 -13.35 -15.75 -8.31
N GLU A 720 -13.23 -14.84 -9.28
CA GLU A 720 -13.88 -13.53 -9.27
C GLU A 720 -15.41 -13.64 -9.23
N GLY A 721 -15.99 -14.65 -9.91
CA GLY A 721 -17.42 -14.98 -9.83
C GLY A 721 -17.87 -15.44 -8.43
N GLU A 722 -17.09 -16.30 -7.77
CA GLU A 722 -17.38 -16.75 -6.40
C GLU A 722 -17.21 -15.61 -5.38
N VAL A 723 -16.21 -14.75 -5.54
CA VAL A 723 -16.05 -13.54 -4.72
C VAL A 723 -17.28 -12.64 -4.84
N SER A 724 -17.74 -12.36 -6.07
CA SER A 724 -18.94 -11.54 -6.31
C SER A 724 -20.19 -12.16 -5.66
N ARG A 725 -20.30 -13.49 -5.66
CA ARG A 725 -21.38 -14.21 -4.98
C ARG A 725 -21.31 -14.07 -3.46
N LEU A 726 -20.12 -14.23 -2.88
CA LEU A 726 -19.90 -14.08 -1.44
C LEU A 726 -20.14 -12.64 -0.97
N GLU A 727 -19.75 -11.64 -1.76
CA GLU A 727 -20.03 -10.23 -1.48
C GLU A 727 -21.54 -9.95 -1.45
N SER A 728 -22.30 -10.53 -2.38
CA SER A 728 -23.77 -10.43 -2.39
C SER A 728 -24.39 -11.07 -1.13
N LEU A 729 -23.90 -12.24 -0.72
CA LEU A 729 -24.36 -12.91 0.50
C LEU A 729 -23.99 -12.12 1.78
N LEU A 730 -22.79 -11.53 1.84
CA LEU A 730 -22.39 -10.65 2.94
C LEU A 730 -23.24 -9.37 3.00
N GLY A 731 -23.61 -8.82 1.84
CA GLY A 731 -24.57 -7.73 1.74
C GLY A 731 -25.93 -8.11 2.34
N GLN A 732 -26.47 -9.27 1.95
CA GLN A 732 -27.74 -9.77 2.50
C GLN A 732 -27.68 -10.00 4.02
N LEU A 733 -26.61 -10.63 4.51
CA LEU A 733 -26.41 -10.83 5.95
C LEU A 733 -26.32 -9.51 6.72
N ARG A 734 -25.70 -8.48 6.13
CA ARG A 734 -25.65 -7.15 6.73
C ARG A 734 -27.04 -6.51 6.83
N ASP A 735 -27.83 -6.60 5.76
CA ASP A 735 -29.20 -6.10 5.75
C ASP A 735 -30.08 -6.83 6.79
N ASP A 736 -29.93 -8.15 6.91
CA ASP A 736 -30.63 -8.97 7.90
C ASP A 736 -30.25 -8.58 9.34
N VAL A 737 -28.96 -8.32 9.60
CA VAL A 737 -28.49 -7.83 10.90
C VAL A 737 -29.09 -6.46 11.22
N GLU A 738 -29.15 -5.53 10.25
CA GLU A 738 -29.76 -4.21 10.46
C GLU A 738 -31.26 -4.32 10.80
N VAL A 739 -31.98 -5.22 10.11
CA VAL A 739 -33.38 -5.51 10.41
C VAL A 739 -33.53 -6.09 11.83
N LEU A 740 -32.68 -7.06 12.21
CA LEU A 740 -32.72 -7.65 13.56
C LEU A 740 -32.38 -6.63 14.65
N GLU A 741 -31.41 -5.74 14.42
CA GLU A 741 -31.09 -4.66 15.35
C GLU A 741 -32.27 -3.69 15.53
N SER A 742 -32.98 -3.38 14.45
CA SER A 742 -34.17 -2.52 14.51
C SER A 742 -35.31 -3.19 15.31
N GLN A 743 -35.52 -4.49 15.13
CA GLN A 743 -36.50 -5.26 15.90
C GLN A 743 -36.11 -5.37 17.37
N PHE A 744 -34.82 -5.56 17.65
CA PHE A 744 -34.31 -5.60 19.02
C PHE A 744 -34.53 -4.26 19.73
N LYS A 745 -34.21 -3.13 19.09
CA LYS A 745 -34.47 -1.79 19.62
C LYS A 745 -35.96 -1.57 19.92
N GLN A 746 -36.82 -1.94 18.98
CA GLN A 746 -38.27 -1.83 19.18
C GLN A 746 -38.76 -2.69 20.35
N ALA A 747 -38.25 -3.92 20.48
CA ALA A 747 -38.58 -4.81 21.59
C ALA A 747 -38.06 -4.28 22.94
N THR A 748 -36.87 -3.69 22.97
CA THR A 748 -36.33 -3.07 24.19
C THR A 748 -37.13 -1.84 24.59
N ASP A 749 -37.53 -1.00 23.65
CA ASP A 749 -38.35 0.19 23.92
C ASP A 749 -39.74 -0.21 24.44
N ALA A 750 -40.36 -1.24 23.85
CA ALA A 750 -41.62 -1.79 24.35
C ALA A 750 -41.46 -2.37 25.78
N ARG A 751 -40.35 -3.05 26.07
CA ARG A 751 -40.05 -3.59 27.41
C ARG A 751 -39.88 -2.47 28.44
N THR A 752 -39.09 -1.44 28.13
CA THR A 752 -38.89 -0.31 29.05
C THR A 752 -40.19 0.45 29.30
N GLY A 753 -41.03 0.64 28.27
CA GLY A 753 -42.37 1.22 28.42
C GLY A 753 -43.28 0.38 29.32
N ALA A 754 -43.25 -0.95 29.20
CA ALA A 754 -43.99 -1.86 30.07
C ALA A 754 -43.48 -1.81 31.52
N GLU A 755 -42.17 -1.76 31.74
CA GLU A 755 -41.55 -1.61 33.07
C GLU A 755 -41.92 -0.27 33.73
N GLN A 756 -41.92 0.83 32.98
CA GLN A 756 -42.38 2.13 33.47
C GLN A 756 -43.87 2.12 33.85
N ASN A 757 -44.72 1.46 33.05
CA ASN A 757 -46.13 1.32 33.38
C ASN A 757 -46.35 0.45 34.63
N ALA A 758 -45.59 -0.64 34.78
CA ALA A 758 -45.67 -1.50 35.95
C ALA A 758 -45.23 -0.77 37.24
N THR A 759 -44.14 -0.01 37.18
CA THR A 759 -43.67 0.81 38.33
C THR A 759 -44.67 1.91 38.69
N ARG A 760 -45.29 2.55 37.70
CA ARG A 760 -46.38 3.52 37.92
C ARG A 760 -47.57 2.86 38.63
N LEU A 761 -48.06 1.73 38.11
CA LEU A 761 -49.17 0.99 38.73
C LEU A 761 -48.83 0.52 40.14
N GLN A 762 -47.58 0.12 40.39
CA GLN A 762 -47.12 -0.25 41.73
C GLN A 762 -47.16 0.96 42.67
N SER A 763 -46.76 2.16 42.22
CA SER A 763 -46.86 3.37 43.03
C SER A 763 -48.30 3.75 43.36
N GLU A 764 -49.22 3.67 42.38
CA GLU A 764 -50.65 3.89 42.58
C GLU A 764 -51.23 2.88 43.57
N LEU A 765 -50.82 1.60 43.48
CA LEU A 765 -51.25 0.56 44.42
C LEU A 765 -50.77 0.85 45.84
N THR A 766 -49.51 1.27 46.03
CA THR A 766 -49.01 1.64 47.36
C THR A 766 -49.68 2.89 47.93
N GLU A 767 -50.09 3.84 47.09
CA GLU A 767 -50.85 5.02 47.50
C GLU A 767 -52.25 4.62 47.95
N MET A 768 -52.95 3.80 47.16
CA MET A 768 -54.26 3.25 47.50
C MET A 768 -54.22 2.40 48.78
N GLU A 769 -53.19 1.58 48.98
CA GLU A 769 -52.97 0.85 50.23
C GLU A 769 -52.82 1.82 51.41
N GLY A 770 -52.08 2.92 51.22
CA GLY A 770 -51.96 4.00 52.21
C GLY A 770 -53.30 4.67 52.53
N GLU A 771 -54.14 4.93 51.52
CA GLU A 771 -55.49 5.46 51.71
C GLU A 771 -56.40 4.49 52.47
N VAL A 772 -56.33 3.19 52.17
CA VAL A 772 -57.08 2.16 52.90
C VAL A 772 -56.67 2.14 54.37
N VAL A 773 -55.37 2.22 54.66
CA VAL A 773 -54.88 2.30 56.05
C VAL A 773 -55.39 3.57 56.73
N ARG A 774 -55.34 4.74 56.07
CA ARG A 774 -55.90 5.99 56.63
C ARG A 774 -57.40 5.85 56.91
N ALA A 775 -58.19 5.40 55.94
CA ALA A 775 -59.63 5.19 56.11
C ALA A 775 -59.93 4.19 57.23
N GLN A 776 -59.12 3.13 57.38
CA GLN A 776 -59.25 2.17 58.47
C GLN A 776 -58.91 2.80 59.84
N THR A 777 -57.89 3.67 59.92
CA THR A 777 -57.58 4.42 61.14
C THR A 777 -58.68 5.44 61.48
N GLU A 778 -59.20 6.17 60.49
CA GLU A 778 -60.34 7.08 60.67
C GLU A 778 -61.58 6.32 61.14
N LEU A 779 -61.90 5.18 60.53
CA LEU A 779 -62.98 4.30 60.97
C LEU A 779 -62.78 3.83 62.41
N THR A 780 -61.55 3.51 62.79
CA THR A 780 -61.23 3.07 64.17
C THR A 780 -61.38 4.21 65.16
N MET A 781 -60.94 5.42 64.79
CA MET A 781 -61.11 6.63 65.60
C MET A 781 -62.59 6.98 65.76
N VAL A 782 -63.36 7.02 64.66
CA VAL A 782 -64.82 7.27 64.70
C VAL A 782 -65.54 6.19 65.50
N LYS A 783 -65.13 4.92 65.42
CA LYS A 783 -65.66 3.85 66.29
C LYS A 783 -65.36 4.11 67.77
N ALA A 784 -64.13 4.54 68.10
CA ALA A 784 -63.74 4.87 69.47
C ALA A 784 -64.49 6.11 69.99
N GLU A 785 -64.69 7.14 69.16
CA GLU A 785 -65.51 8.31 69.47
C GLU A 785 -66.98 7.91 69.68
N LEU A 786 -67.52 7.02 68.85
CA LEU A 786 -68.88 6.49 69.00
C LEU A 786 -69.03 5.68 70.29
N ASP A 787 -68.07 4.82 70.60
CA ASP A 787 -68.04 4.05 71.84
C ASP A 787 -67.84 4.97 73.07
N GLY A 788 -67.15 6.10 72.92
CA GLY A 788 -67.04 7.13 73.96
C GLY A 788 -68.33 7.92 74.19
N ALA A 789 -69.02 8.32 73.11
CA ALA A 789 -70.24 9.15 73.18
C ALA A 789 -71.49 8.36 73.62
N TYR A 790 -71.59 7.09 73.24
CA TYR A 790 -72.78 6.26 73.49
C TYR A 790 -72.51 5.04 74.38
N GLY A 791 -71.32 4.94 74.99
CA GLY A 791 -70.83 3.74 75.68
C GLY A 791 -70.43 2.62 74.72
N SER A 792 -69.49 1.75 75.11
CA SER A 792 -69.11 0.60 74.27
C SER A 792 -70.33 -0.28 73.99
N ARG A 793 -70.38 -0.95 72.83
CA ARG A 793 -71.40 -1.99 72.58
C ARG A 793 -71.52 -2.99 73.74
N ALA A 794 -70.38 -3.35 74.35
CA ALA A 794 -70.35 -4.21 75.53
C ALA A 794 -70.98 -3.55 76.76
N GLN A 795 -70.79 -2.24 76.92
CA GLN A 795 -71.35 -1.45 78.03
C GLN A 795 -72.85 -1.23 77.87
N ARG A 796 -73.34 -0.93 76.66
CA ARG A 796 -74.78 -0.89 76.37
C ARG A 796 -75.44 -2.27 76.53
N ALA A 797 -74.78 -3.34 76.09
CA ALA A 797 -75.26 -4.70 76.32
C ALA A 797 -75.30 -5.05 77.82
N ALA A 798 -74.30 -4.60 78.59
CA ALA A 798 -74.27 -4.75 80.04
C ALA A 798 -75.36 -3.92 80.74
N ASP A 799 -75.62 -2.67 80.31
CA ASP A 799 -76.70 -1.84 80.86
C ASP A 799 -78.09 -2.41 80.53
N ILE A 800 -78.27 -2.99 79.34
CA ILE A 800 -79.49 -3.71 78.96
C ILE A 800 -79.65 -4.99 79.79
N ALA A 801 -78.58 -5.75 80.00
CA ALA A 801 -78.60 -6.96 80.83
C ALA A 801 -78.77 -6.65 82.33
N ALA A 802 -78.29 -5.49 82.78
CA ALA A 802 -78.47 -4.98 84.14
C ALA A 802 -79.87 -4.38 84.36
N ASN A 803 -80.65 -4.15 83.29
CA ASN A 803 -82.02 -3.69 83.39
C ASN A 803 -82.96 -4.89 83.68
N PRO A 804 -83.49 -5.01 84.92
CA PRO A 804 -84.30 -6.16 85.31
C PRO A 804 -85.64 -6.24 84.57
N ALA A 805 -86.09 -5.17 83.92
CA ALA A 805 -87.30 -5.20 83.10
C ALA A 805 -87.05 -5.89 81.75
N ILE A 806 -85.93 -5.58 81.09
CA ILE A 806 -85.57 -6.17 79.79
C ILE A 806 -85.13 -7.63 79.95
N GLN A 807 -84.42 -7.96 81.04
CA GLN A 807 -84.04 -9.34 81.32
C GLN A 807 -85.28 -10.25 81.51
N LYS A 808 -86.34 -9.75 82.16
CA LYS A 808 -87.61 -10.47 82.27
C LYS A 808 -88.27 -10.71 80.92
N GLU A 809 -88.33 -9.69 80.06
CA GLU A 809 -88.86 -9.86 78.70
C GLU A 809 -88.03 -10.83 77.86
N PHE A 810 -86.71 -10.84 78.04
CA PHE A 810 -85.83 -11.80 77.37
C PHE A 810 -86.07 -13.22 77.87
N ASP A 811 -86.21 -13.43 79.18
CA ASP A 811 -86.52 -14.74 79.76
C ASP A 811 -87.91 -15.22 79.31
N GLU A 812 -88.91 -14.34 79.27
CA GLU A 812 -90.24 -14.62 78.72
C GLU A 812 -90.19 -14.97 77.21
N LEU A 813 -89.41 -14.25 76.41
CA LEU A 813 -89.23 -14.56 74.99
C LEU A 813 -88.44 -15.86 74.78
N ASN A 814 -87.47 -16.16 75.64
CA ASN A 814 -86.64 -17.36 75.53
C ASN A 814 -87.43 -18.61 75.93
N THR A 815 -88.29 -18.52 76.95
CA THR A 815 -89.26 -19.59 77.26
C THR A 815 -90.23 -19.80 76.10
N ARG A 816 -90.76 -18.72 75.51
CA ARG A 816 -91.64 -18.82 74.33
C ARG A 816 -90.93 -19.37 73.09
N ASN A 817 -89.66 -19.04 72.88
CA ASN A 817 -88.84 -19.61 71.82
C ASN A 817 -88.53 -21.09 72.06
N LEU A 818 -88.32 -21.50 73.31
CA LEU A 818 -88.15 -22.90 73.66
C LEU A 818 -89.44 -23.69 73.39
N GLU A 819 -90.59 -23.12 73.74
CA GLU A 819 -91.92 -23.68 73.42
C GLU A 819 -92.12 -23.76 71.90
N LEU A 820 -91.87 -22.68 71.16
CA LEU A 820 -91.95 -22.66 69.70
C LEU A 820 -90.93 -23.61 69.04
N ALA A 821 -89.75 -23.80 69.62
CA ALA A 821 -88.75 -24.74 69.13
C ALA A 821 -89.17 -26.20 69.38
N LEU A 822 -89.85 -26.48 70.50
CA LEU A 822 -90.47 -27.77 70.77
C LEU A 822 -91.68 -28.01 69.84
N GLU A 823 -92.46 -26.98 69.52
CA GLU A 823 -93.51 -27.02 68.50
C GLU A 823 -92.94 -27.21 67.09
N LEU A 824 -91.84 -26.54 66.74
CA LEU A 824 -91.14 -26.73 65.47
C LEU A 824 -90.46 -28.10 65.39
N ALA A 825 -89.92 -28.63 66.48
CA ALA A 825 -89.33 -29.96 66.53
C ALA A 825 -90.41 -31.05 66.39
N SER A 826 -91.59 -30.83 66.98
CA SER A 826 -92.74 -31.73 66.79
C SER A 826 -93.34 -31.63 65.39
N LEU A 827 -93.35 -30.44 64.77
CA LEU A 827 -93.73 -30.26 63.36
C LEU A 827 -92.68 -30.83 62.38
N LYS A 828 -91.38 -30.75 62.70
CA LYS A 828 -90.27 -31.26 61.88
C LYS A 828 -90.09 -32.78 61.99
N ALA A 829 -90.62 -33.42 63.03
CA ALA A 829 -90.73 -34.88 63.13
C ALA A 829 -91.81 -35.47 62.20
N GLY A 830 -92.65 -34.64 61.57
CA GLY A 830 -93.59 -35.05 60.53
C GLY A 830 -92.96 -34.98 59.12
N LYS A 831 -92.59 -36.16 58.58
CA LYS A 831 -92.26 -36.55 57.17
C LYS A 831 -91.54 -35.56 56.21
N PRO A 832 -90.48 -36.01 55.49
CA PRO A 832 -89.70 -35.16 54.59
C PRO A 832 -90.31 -35.07 53.18
N GLY A 833 -90.46 -33.86 52.66
CA GLY A 833 -90.74 -33.59 51.25
C GLY A 833 -89.98 -32.33 50.83
N SER A 834 -88.87 -32.49 50.09
CA SER A 834 -88.22 -31.40 49.36
C SER A 834 -87.36 -31.98 48.25
N SER A 835 -88.00 -32.35 47.14
CA SER A 835 -87.34 -32.79 45.90
C SER A 835 -87.12 -31.62 44.92
N ASP A 836 -87.75 -30.47 45.15
CA ASP A 836 -87.87 -29.41 44.14
C ASP A 836 -86.69 -28.43 44.10
N LEU A 837 -85.90 -28.35 45.17
CA LEU A 837 -84.72 -27.47 45.22
C LEU A 837 -83.52 -28.05 44.47
N GLN A 838 -83.43 -29.37 44.37
CA GLN A 838 -82.34 -30.06 43.69
C GLN A 838 -82.52 -30.06 42.17
N ASN A 839 -83.76 -30.14 41.69
CA ASN A 839 -84.05 -30.06 40.25
C ASN A 839 -83.83 -28.64 39.70
N ARG A 840 -84.19 -27.58 40.44
CA ARG A 840 -83.96 -26.19 40.00
C ARG A 840 -82.49 -25.83 39.86
N THR A 841 -81.63 -26.35 40.73
CA THR A 841 -80.18 -26.10 40.61
C THR A 841 -79.58 -26.83 39.43
N VAL A 842 -80.02 -28.07 39.15
CA VAL A 842 -79.58 -28.82 37.96
C VAL A 842 -80.03 -28.14 36.67
N ASP A 843 -81.28 -27.67 36.59
CA ASP A 843 -81.79 -26.95 35.42
C ASP A 843 -81.01 -25.65 35.13
N ASP A 844 -80.60 -24.91 36.16
CA ASP A 844 -79.82 -23.68 36.01
C ASP A 844 -78.38 -23.96 35.49
N TYR A 845 -77.76 -25.07 35.92
CA TYR A 845 -76.45 -25.50 35.38
C TYR A 845 -76.55 -25.99 33.94
N GLU A 846 -77.63 -26.70 33.58
CA GLU A 846 -77.87 -27.09 32.19
C GLU A 846 -78.10 -25.88 31.29
N SER A 847 -78.79 -24.85 31.78
CA SER A 847 -79.03 -23.60 31.06
C SER A 847 -77.73 -22.82 30.82
N MET A 848 -76.88 -22.66 31.84
CA MET A 848 -75.57 -22.02 31.66
C MET A 848 -74.69 -22.78 30.67
N THR A 849 -74.68 -24.11 30.74
CA THR A 849 -73.85 -24.93 29.84
C THR A 849 -74.32 -24.81 28.39
N LYS A 850 -75.63 -24.79 28.15
CA LYS A 850 -76.20 -24.54 26.81
C LYS A 850 -75.84 -23.14 26.31
N SER A 851 -75.93 -22.12 27.16
CA SER A 851 -75.55 -20.76 26.81
C SER A 851 -74.06 -20.61 26.49
N SER A 852 -73.16 -21.25 27.25
CA SER A 852 -71.72 -21.28 26.91
C SER A 852 -71.44 -21.96 25.58
N ILE A 853 -72.13 -23.05 25.27
CA ILE A 853 -71.99 -23.74 23.98
C ILE A 853 -72.53 -22.88 22.82
N GLU A 854 -73.61 -22.13 23.05
CA GLU A 854 -74.15 -21.19 22.06
C GLU A 854 -73.22 -19.99 21.83
N PHE A 855 -72.60 -19.44 22.87
CA PHE A 855 -71.58 -18.39 22.73
C PHE A 855 -70.35 -18.88 21.97
N GLU A 856 -69.87 -20.10 22.24
CA GLU A 856 -68.75 -20.67 21.48
C GLU A 856 -69.13 -20.89 20.01
N LYS A 857 -70.37 -21.35 19.73
CA LYS A 857 -70.87 -21.49 18.36
C LYS A 857 -71.06 -20.15 17.64
N GLU A 858 -71.50 -19.10 18.34
CA GLU A 858 -71.58 -17.75 17.78
C GLU A 858 -70.19 -17.19 17.51
N ARG A 859 -69.23 -17.44 18.39
CA ARG A 859 -67.83 -17.07 18.19
C ARG A 859 -67.23 -17.78 16.99
N GLU A 860 -67.44 -19.08 16.83
CA GLU A 860 -67.03 -19.83 15.63
C GLU A 860 -67.72 -19.30 14.35
N ARG A 861 -68.98 -18.87 14.43
CA ARG A 861 -69.66 -18.21 13.31
C ARG A 861 -69.07 -16.84 12.99
N PHE A 862 -68.68 -16.05 13.99
CA PHE A 862 -67.99 -14.77 13.78
C PHE A 862 -66.61 -14.98 13.16
N GLU A 863 -65.84 -15.96 13.62
CA GLU A 863 -64.56 -16.33 13.00
C GLU A 863 -64.76 -16.86 11.56
N SER A 864 -65.85 -17.60 11.30
CA SER A 864 -66.21 -18.03 9.95
C SER A 864 -66.67 -16.88 9.03
N LEU A 865 -67.36 -15.86 9.56
CA LEU A 865 -67.78 -14.69 8.79
C LEU A 865 -66.60 -13.74 8.55
N GLU A 866 -65.67 -13.64 9.49
CA GLU A 866 -64.45 -12.85 9.37
C GLU A 866 -63.49 -13.47 8.35
N THR A 867 -63.37 -14.81 8.32
CA THR A 867 -62.63 -15.51 7.27
C THR A 867 -63.30 -15.33 5.89
N GLN A 868 -64.63 -15.40 5.80
CA GLN A 868 -65.36 -15.13 4.56
C GLN A 868 -65.22 -13.68 4.09
N LEU A 869 -65.24 -12.70 5.00
CA LEU A 869 -65.06 -11.29 4.66
C LEU A 869 -63.61 -10.99 4.25
N ASN A 870 -62.64 -11.67 4.85
CA ASN A 870 -61.24 -11.58 4.44
C ASN A 870 -61.01 -12.25 3.08
N GLU A 871 -61.68 -13.36 2.79
CA GLU A 871 -61.62 -14.03 1.50
C GLU A 871 -62.35 -13.25 0.40
N GLU A 872 -63.48 -12.61 0.72
CA GLU A 872 -64.12 -11.62 -0.15
C GLU A 872 -63.21 -10.40 -0.34
N ARG A 873 -62.59 -9.81 0.69
CA ARG A 873 -61.63 -8.69 0.50
C ARG A 873 -60.46 -9.09 -0.43
N ILE A 874 -59.97 -10.31 -0.33
CA ILE A 874 -58.94 -10.85 -1.23
C ILE A 874 -59.49 -11.06 -2.65
N SER A 875 -60.75 -11.47 -2.79
CA SER A 875 -61.47 -11.57 -4.06
C SER A 875 -61.73 -10.20 -4.72
N TRP A 876 -62.10 -9.20 -3.93
CA TRP A 876 -62.32 -7.81 -4.36
C TRP A 876 -61.00 -7.10 -4.69
N MET A 877 -59.89 -7.43 -4.04
CA MET A 877 -58.54 -7.04 -4.48
C MET A 877 -58.09 -7.73 -5.79
N GLY A 878 -58.83 -8.74 -6.26
CA GLY A 878 -58.62 -9.40 -7.54
C GLY A 878 -59.62 -9.02 -8.64
N SER A 879 -60.64 -8.19 -8.36
CA SER A 879 -61.73 -7.89 -9.31
C SER A 879 -62.09 -6.41 -9.48
N GLY A 880 -61.19 -5.50 -9.10
CA GLY A 880 -61.31 -4.06 -9.36
C GLY A 880 -60.74 -3.62 -10.71
N ARG A 881 -61.48 -3.88 -11.81
CA ARG A 881 -61.65 -3.01 -13.00
C ARG A 881 -60.45 -2.18 -13.52
N ASP A 882 -59.62 -2.76 -14.39
CA ASP A 882 -59.47 -2.41 -15.83
C ASP A 882 -58.26 -3.14 -16.49
N GLY A 883 -58.51 -3.78 -17.64
CA GLY A 883 -57.58 -3.82 -18.78
C GLY A 883 -56.31 -4.71 -18.77
N HIS A 884 -56.44 -5.91 -19.38
CA HIS A 884 -55.48 -6.56 -20.30
C HIS A 884 -54.23 -7.32 -19.78
N TYR A 885 -54.30 -8.66 -19.96
CA TYR A 885 -53.23 -9.66 -20.13
C TYR A 885 -52.07 -9.68 -19.11
N GLU A 886 -52.33 -10.22 -17.92
CA GLU A 886 -51.24 -10.81 -17.12
C GLU A 886 -50.85 -12.17 -17.72
N THR A 887 -49.64 -12.24 -18.24
CA THR A 887 -49.03 -13.43 -18.83
C THR A 887 -49.06 -14.63 -17.87
N THR A 888 -49.16 -15.86 -18.39
CA THR A 888 -49.21 -17.11 -17.61
C THR A 888 -48.10 -17.23 -16.54
N SER A 889 -46.97 -16.55 -16.72
CA SER A 889 -45.86 -16.45 -15.78
C SER A 889 -46.21 -15.74 -14.46
N THR A 890 -46.95 -14.63 -14.50
CA THR A 890 -47.33 -13.89 -13.28
C THR A 890 -48.40 -14.63 -12.48
N MET A 891 -49.27 -15.40 -13.15
CA MET A 891 -50.26 -16.26 -12.50
C MET A 891 -49.60 -17.44 -11.76
N VAL A 892 -48.55 -18.04 -12.34
CA VAL A 892 -47.76 -19.10 -11.69
C VAL A 892 -47.00 -18.55 -10.48
N LEU A 893 -46.36 -17.39 -10.60
CA LEU A 893 -45.67 -16.74 -9.47
C LEU A 893 -46.65 -16.35 -8.36
N LYS A 894 -47.84 -15.86 -8.69
CA LYS A 894 -48.90 -15.54 -7.72
C LYS A 894 -49.42 -16.80 -7.03
N ASN A 895 -49.48 -17.92 -7.73
CA ASN A 895 -49.88 -19.22 -7.17
C ASN A 895 -48.77 -19.83 -6.28
N GLU A 896 -47.51 -19.74 -6.69
CA GLU A 896 -46.37 -20.17 -5.87
C GLU A 896 -46.20 -19.30 -4.63
N PHE A 897 -46.40 -17.97 -4.73
CA PHE A 897 -46.41 -17.10 -3.56
C PHE A 897 -47.56 -17.42 -2.60
N LYS A 898 -48.77 -17.68 -3.12
CA LYS A 898 -49.90 -18.15 -2.30
C LYS A 898 -49.66 -19.52 -1.68
N LYS A 899 -48.87 -20.38 -2.33
CA LYS A 899 -48.49 -21.69 -1.82
C LYS A 899 -47.43 -21.54 -0.72
N MET A 900 -46.38 -20.77 -0.97
CA MET A 900 -45.37 -20.40 0.03
C MET A 900 -46.02 -19.81 1.28
N MET A 901 -46.94 -18.85 1.15
CA MET A 901 -47.63 -18.26 2.31
C MET A 901 -48.52 -19.25 3.07
N ARG A 902 -49.06 -20.28 2.39
CA ARG A 902 -49.80 -21.37 3.06
C ARG A 902 -48.83 -22.30 3.78
N ASP A 903 -47.74 -22.67 3.13
CA ASP A 903 -46.72 -23.57 3.68
C ASP A 903 -46.02 -22.94 4.89
N THR A 904 -45.71 -21.63 4.85
CA THR A 904 -45.16 -20.88 6.00
C THR A 904 -46.14 -20.84 7.17
N ARG A 905 -47.45 -20.68 6.93
CA ARG A 905 -48.44 -20.72 8.02
C ARG A 905 -48.57 -22.12 8.63
N VAL A 906 -48.50 -23.17 7.80
CA VAL A 906 -48.55 -24.56 8.27
C VAL A 906 -47.30 -24.89 9.07
N GLU A 907 -46.12 -24.47 8.63
CA GLU A 907 -44.86 -24.72 9.34
C GLU A 907 -44.81 -23.94 10.66
N ASN A 908 -45.23 -22.67 10.68
CA ASN A 908 -45.34 -21.90 11.93
C ASN A 908 -46.34 -22.53 12.92
N MET A 909 -47.46 -23.07 12.44
CA MET A 909 -48.40 -23.83 13.28
C MET A 909 -47.79 -25.13 13.82
N LYS A 910 -46.95 -25.79 13.05
CA LYS A 910 -46.24 -27.01 13.45
C LYS A 910 -45.17 -26.71 14.49
N ILE A 911 -44.43 -25.61 14.33
CA ILE A 911 -43.45 -25.12 15.31
C ILE A 911 -44.15 -24.78 16.63
N LEU A 912 -45.27 -24.04 16.59
CA LEU A 912 -46.05 -23.71 17.79
C LEU A 912 -46.61 -24.97 18.50
N LYS A 913 -47.01 -26.00 17.73
CA LYS A 913 -47.43 -27.28 18.32
C LYS A 913 -46.26 -28.01 18.97
N ALA A 914 -45.10 -28.05 18.32
CA ALA A 914 -43.89 -28.66 18.89
C ALA A 914 -43.44 -27.92 20.15
N GLU A 915 -43.49 -26.58 20.17
CA GLU A 915 -43.20 -25.76 21.34
C GLU A 915 -44.17 -26.04 22.48
N HIS A 916 -45.48 -26.14 22.20
CA HIS A 916 -46.46 -26.51 23.22
C HIS A 916 -46.28 -27.93 23.77
N GLU A 917 -45.86 -28.89 22.93
CA GLU A 917 -45.53 -30.25 23.37
C GLU A 917 -44.27 -30.27 24.25
N GLU A 918 -43.22 -29.53 23.89
CA GLU A 918 -42.02 -29.36 24.72
C GLU A 918 -42.35 -28.64 26.04
N ARG A 919 -43.19 -27.61 26.01
CA ARG A 919 -43.67 -26.94 27.23
C ARG A 919 -44.42 -27.89 28.14
N ARG A 920 -45.26 -28.77 27.57
CA ARG A 920 -45.96 -29.83 28.32
C ARG A 920 -44.99 -30.90 28.86
N ARG A 921 -43.94 -31.27 28.12
CA ARG A 921 -42.87 -32.15 28.61
C ARG A 921 -42.13 -31.53 29.78
N LEU A 922 -41.69 -30.28 29.66
CA LEU A 922 -40.99 -29.54 30.71
C LEU A 922 -41.89 -29.33 31.93
N GLU A 923 -43.16 -28.99 31.76
CA GLU A 923 -44.12 -28.92 32.88
C GLU A 923 -44.30 -30.25 33.59
N THR A 924 -44.26 -31.36 32.84
CA THR A 924 -44.32 -32.72 33.43
C THR A 924 -43.04 -33.03 34.20
N LEU A 925 -41.88 -32.67 33.66
CA LEU A 925 -40.59 -32.81 34.33
C LEU A 925 -40.53 -31.97 35.61
N VAL A 926 -40.96 -30.71 35.55
CA VAL A 926 -41.05 -29.81 36.71
C VAL A 926 -42.04 -30.35 37.75
N ARG A 927 -43.18 -30.91 37.33
CA ARG A 927 -44.09 -31.59 38.27
C ARG A 927 -43.47 -32.82 38.91
N ASN A 928 -42.68 -33.59 38.16
CA ASN A 928 -41.98 -34.76 38.69
C ASN A 928 -40.88 -34.36 39.67
N LEU A 929 -40.05 -33.37 39.32
CA LEU A 929 -39.05 -32.78 40.22
C LEU A 929 -39.70 -32.20 41.47
N LYS A 930 -40.84 -31.51 41.35
CA LYS A 930 -41.58 -31.00 42.50
C LYS A 930 -42.18 -32.11 43.37
N LYS A 931 -42.59 -33.23 42.78
CA LYS A 931 -43.03 -34.44 43.52
C LYS A 931 -41.85 -35.11 44.22
N GLU A 932 -40.68 -35.17 43.57
CA GLU A 932 -39.47 -35.76 44.11
C GLU A 932 -38.92 -34.90 45.26
N GLN A 933 -38.93 -33.58 45.11
CA GLN A 933 -38.60 -32.62 46.16
C GLN A 933 -39.60 -32.68 47.33
N ALA A 934 -40.89 -32.93 47.05
CA ALA A 934 -41.88 -33.19 48.09
C ALA A 934 -41.67 -34.54 48.81
N ASN A 935 -41.18 -35.57 48.12
CA ASN A 935 -40.80 -36.85 48.73
C ASN A 935 -39.50 -36.74 49.55
N LEU A 936 -38.54 -35.92 49.11
CA LEU A 936 -37.31 -35.61 49.85
C LEU A 936 -37.59 -34.77 51.10
N ASN A 937 -38.50 -33.79 51.02
CA ASN A 937 -38.94 -33.03 52.20
C ASN A 937 -39.93 -33.81 53.10
N GLY A 938 -40.55 -34.87 52.58
CA GLY A 938 -41.43 -35.77 53.33
C GLY A 938 -40.70 -36.79 54.20
N THR A 939 -39.38 -36.93 54.06
CA THR A 939 -38.56 -37.88 54.84
C THR A 939 -37.80 -37.24 56.01
N SER A 940 -37.95 -35.93 56.23
CA SER A 940 -37.39 -35.22 57.38
C SER A 940 -38.47 -34.75 58.37
N ASN A 941 -39.28 -35.68 58.89
CA ASN A 941 -40.14 -35.44 60.05
C ASN A 941 -39.89 -36.52 61.12
N PRO A 942 -39.18 -36.21 62.23
CA PRO A 942 -39.04 -37.15 63.34
C PRO A 942 -40.33 -37.19 64.19
N PRO A 943 -40.62 -38.30 64.88
CA PRO A 943 -41.83 -38.44 65.67
C PRO A 943 -41.68 -37.61 66.96
N GLN A 944 -42.50 -36.56 67.12
CA GLN A 944 -42.57 -35.84 68.38
C GLN A 944 -43.63 -36.46 69.31
N ASP A 945 -43.04 -36.99 70.37
CA ASP A 945 -43.52 -37.53 71.62
C ASP A 945 -44.76 -36.87 72.22
N GLN A 946 -45.58 -37.73 72.83
CA GLN A 946 -46.73 -37.38 73.65
C GLN A 946 -46.23 -36.76 74.96
N SER A 947 -46.60 -35.51 75.25
CA SER A 947 -46.56 -34.99 76.62
C SER A 947 -47.86 -34.28 76.96
N GLN A 948 -48.64 -35.01 77.76
CA GLN A 948 -49.73 -34.49 78.57
C GLN A 948 -49.14 -33.44 79.54
N SER A 949 -49.68 -32.23 79.52
CA SER A 949 -49.57 -31.31 80.66
C SER A 949 -50.96 -30.78 80.99
N GLN A 950 -51.63 -31.51 81.88
CA GLN A 950 -52.70 -31.00 82.71
C GLN A 950 -52.17 -29.79 83.50
N SER A 951 -52.77 -28.63 83.30
CA SER A 951 -52.65 -27.50 84.24
C SER A 951 -54.03 -27.22 84.80
N GLN A 952 -54.29 -27.84 85.96
CA GLN A 952 -55.44 -27.55 86.81
C GLN A 952 -55.41 -26.07 87.20
N SER A 953 -56.46 -25.33 86.86
CA SER A 953 -56.76 -24.04 87.47
C SER A 953 -58.06 -24.23 88.26
N GLN A 954 -57.93 -24.55 89.55
CA GLN A 954 -59.01 -24.37 90.52
C GLN A 954 -58.67 -23.15 91.37
N SER A 955 -59.56 -22.17 91.25
CA SER A 955 -59.76 -20.98 92.07
C SER A 955 -59.83 -21.34 93.58
N ILE A 956 -59.61 -20.46 94.56
CA ILE A 956 -60.47 -19.37 95.14
C ILE A 956 -59.86 -19.11 96.57
N PRO A 957 -60.19 -18.08 97.41
CA PRO A 957 -60.41 -16.63 97.28
C PRO A 957 -59.42 -15.79 98.15
N ALA A 958 -59.65 -14.47 98.13
CA ALA A 958 -59.24 -13.44 99.08
C ALA A 958 -58.97 -13.83 100.55
N GLN A 959 -57.84 -13.34 101.06
CA GLN A 959 -57.77 -12.33 102.14
C GLN A 959 -56.55 -11.44 101.95
#